data_AF-A0A5C7V0R8-F1
#
_entry.id   AF-A0A5C7V0R8-F1
#
_cell.length_a   1.000
_cell.length_b   1.000
_cell.length_c   1.000
_cell.angle_alpha   90.00
_cell.angle_beta   90.00
_cell.angle_gamma   90.00
#
_symmetry.space_group_name_H-M   'P 1'
#
loop_
_entity.id
_entity.type
_entity.pdbx_description
1 polymer ?
#
loop_
_entity_poly.entity_id
_entity_poly.type
_entity_poly.pdbx_seq_one_letter_code
_entity_poly.pdbx_strand_id
1 'polypeptide(L)'
;PGLFPIWRKDEKTWLEIPKEAFNKPFLFTINVANAVGERGLYASQMLGDEMAEWRRVGNQIQLIALNTKFRAEGGSKLAVEQAFSPSLIAASPAASAEHPDRKSVLVDAAMFLGDIPGYSTRLEMAYRLPYAPDRANSFFEASRAEAQLSTLTARVHFATARIPAPPLMPTPVPAPTPPRATPDPRSMFFSFVYNFRALPAQPAAVRLADPRLGHFTESYTDLSDDLKANTRVHMVSRWRLEKKDPAAELSEPVQPIVYWLDKNIPKKYRDAVAAGVLEWNKAFEKIGFKNAVQVRQQPDDADWDNMDAMHASIRWFTGADVGFAIGPSTKDPRTGEILDADIGMSDVFGRGTRRLATDDVLPTQPLGTQTSWQAAPAAHSHADDEAQHCSYAADQIAEFGFAHDLLALRDGQSFDGPDAEALAQAVIKDVVMHEVGHTLGLKHNFRSSTTVTQAQLKDKAYTEAHGISNSVMDYNAYNLPLKGEPRASLTNTTLGAYDYWAIEYAYKPLARESESAELARIAARSTEPQLAYGDDFDQGVGGLYDGFDPRSNQRDLGDDPLAYAKKRLKLSQELWERVQTRKPEAGEDPLRSRRSIVESFRQLSMTAGNVSKYVGGIYVERVVPGVTPGQAFKPVDAAQQREALRFIASGLLASDAFKFRPEFLAQQSLDYNEWERGLPLSIPDAVSAVQGRVLDRLLSPNTARRLIEQQSLLTDAQRKGQVTLAEVYGTLQGAVFSELKSGGEIDRMRRSLQREYLKRLQAQLNRSTNGATVYADAFSIARYQATQLAAELRTAAARPGLSLETKAHLAELQDLLNAMLKATLVRS
;
A
#
# COMPACT_ATOMS: atom_id res chain seq x y z
N PRO A 1 -0.43 2.73 42.24
CA PRO A 1 -1.84 3.05 41.89
C PRO A 1 -1.96 2.98 40.37
N GLY A 2 -3.10 2.55 39.83
CA GLY A 2 -3.35 2.44 38.39
C GLY A 2 -4.30 1.28 38.06
N LEU A 3 -4.65 1.09 36.78
CA LEU A 3 -5.58 0.04 36.33
C LEU A 3 -5.13 -1.34 36.84
N PHE A 4 -3.85 -1.67 36.61
CA PHE A 4 -3.14 -2.77 37.24
C PHE A 4 -1.86 -2.22 37.88
N PRO A 5 -1.85 -1.97 39.21
CA PRO A 5 -0.68 -1.42 39.87
C PRO A 5 0.57 -2.28 39.63
N ILE A 6 1.70 -1.62 39.37
CA ILE A 6 2.97 -2.28 39.08
C ILE A 6 3.91 -2.12 40.27
N TRP A 7 4.47 -3.23 40.75
CA TRP A 7 5.43 -3.27 41.85
C TRP A 7 6.79 -3.69 41.33
N ARG A 8 7.85 -3.00 41.76
CA ARG A 8 9.23 -3.34 41.44
C ARG A 8 10.07 -3.45 42.71
N LYS A 9 10.82 -4.55 42.83
CA LYS A 9 11.77 -4.79 43.93
C LYS A 9 12.80 -5.82 43.51
N ASP A 10 14.08 -5.59 43.81
CA ASP A 10 15.19 -6.54 43.60
C ASP A 10 15.18 -7.15 42.17
N GLU A 11 15.13 -6.28 41.16
CA GLU A 11 15.05 -6.61 39.72
C GLU A 11 13.78 -7.36 39.25
N LYS A 12 12.85 -7.66 40.16
CA LYS A 12 11.57 -8.29 39.82
C LYS A 12 10.47 -7.26 39.65
N THR A 13 9.56 -7.55 38.72
CA THR A 13 8.39 -6.74 38.41
C THR A 13 7.14 -7.59 38.60
N TRP A 14 6.14 -7.07 39.31
CA TRP A 14 4.85 -7.72 39.51
C TRP A 14 3.71 -6.82 39.11
N LEU A 15 2.67 -7.42 38.54
CA LEU A 15 1.36 -6.80 38.35
C LEU A 15 0.46 -7.17 39.52
N GLU A 16 -0.20 -6.19 40.12
CA GLU A 16 -1.25 -6.41 41.09
C GLU A 16 -2.59 -6.49 40.37
N ILE A 17 -3.26 -7.64 40.49
CA ILE A 17 -4.57 -7.89 39.90
C ILE A 17 -5.62 -7.82 41.01
N PRO A 18 -6.47 -6.78 41.04
CA PRO A 18 -7.58 -6.69 41.99
C PRO A 18 -8.59 -7.82 41.75
N LYS A 19 -9.22 -8.33 42.81
CA LYS A 19 -10.22 -9.41 42.69
C LYS A 19 -11.36 -9.04 41.76
N GLU A 20 -11.76 -7.78 41.76
CA GLU A 20 -12.80 -7.23 40.90
C GLU A 20 -12.41 -7.15 39.42
N ALA A 21 -11.13 -7.34 39.05
CA ALA A 21 -10.68 -7.30 37.67
C ALA A 21 -10.71 -8.68 36.98
N PHE A 22 -10.88 -9.77 37.72
CA PHE A 22 -11.00 -11.10 37.12
C PHE A 22 -12.28 -11.25 36.30
N ASN A 23 -12.16 -11.86 35.12
CA ASN A 23 -13.23 -12.07 34.14
C ASN A 23 -13.89 -10.74 33.69
N LYS A 24 -13.12 -9.66 33.71
CA LYS A 24 -13.53 -8.37 33.15
C LYS A 24 -12.65 -8.03 31.95
N PRO A 25 -13.25 -7.81 30.77
CA PRO A 25 -12.50 -7.41 29.58
C PRO A 25 -11.85 -6.04 29.72
N PHE A 26 -10.66 -5.91 29.17
CA PHE A 26 -9.93 -4.68 28.92
C PHE A 26 -9.23 -4.80 27.55
N LEU A 27 -8.64 -3.71 27.07
CA LEU A 27 -7.89 -3.71 25.82
C LEU A 27 -6.41 -3.98 26.11
N PHE A 28 -5.83 -4.99 25.47
CA PHE A 28 -4.42 -5.31 25.52
C PHE A 28 -3.78 -4.99 24.17
N THR A 29 -2.81 -4.08 24.12
CA THR A 29 -2.13 -3.73 22.86
C THR A 29 -0.62 -3.85 23.00
N ILE A 30 0.05 -4.00 21.84
CA ILE A 30 1.49 -4.15 21.76
C ILE A 30 2.05 -3.14 20.74
N ASN A 31 2.95 -2.28 21.22
CA ASN A 31 3.70 -1.34 20.39
C ASN A 31 5.21 -1.64 20.45
N VAL A 32 5.97 -1.15 19.47
CA VAL A 32 7.43 -1.37 19.35
C VAL A 32 8.16 -0.07 19.62
N ALA A 33 8.86 0.04 20.75
CA ALA A 33 9.67 1.21 21.06
C ALA A 33 11.06 1.15 20.39
N ASN A 34 11.63 -0.05 20.21
CA ASN A 34 12.94 -0.24 19.60
C ASN A 34 13.00 -1.54 18.79
N ALA A 35 13.73 -1.50 17.67
CA ALA A 35 13.92 -2.62 16.77
C ALA A 35 15.26 -2.54 16.04
N VAL A 36 15.51 -3.48 15.12
CA VAL A 36 16.76 -3.61 14.36
C VAL A 36 16.90 -2.55 13.26
N GLY A 37 15.79 -2.03 12.74
CA GLY A 37 15.81 -0.94 11.76
C GLY A 37 15.99 -1.38 10.30
N GLU A 38 15.69 -2.63 9.96
CA GLU A 38 15.73 -3.13 8.58
C GLU A 38 14.64 -4.20 8.34
N ARG A 39 14.30 -4.47 7.07
CA ARG A 39 13.43 -5.58 6.61
C ARG A 39 12.07 -5.70 7.32
N GLY A 40 11.38 -4.58 7.53
CA GLY A 40 10.06 -4.57 8.19
C GLY A 40 10.13 -4.62 9.73
N LEU A 41 11.32 -4.69 10.31
CA LEU A 41 11.53 -4.71 11.76
C LEU A 41 11.97 -3.32 12.25
N TYR A 42 11.02 -2.38 12.23
CA TYR A 42 11.25 -0.98 12.58
C TYR A 42 10.70 -0.63 13.97
N ALA A 43 11.25 0.43 14.55
CA ALA A 43 10.72 1.03 15.78
C ALA A 43 9.45 1.84 15.49
N SER A 44 8.77 2.29 16.55
CA SER A 44 7.59 3.15 16.51
C SER A 44 6.35 2.53 15.84
N GLN A 45 6.24 1.21 15.81
CA GLN A 45 5.15 0.49 15.14
C GLN A 45 4.06 0.07 16.12
N MET A 46 2.79 0.13 15.68
CA MET A 46 1.69 -0.62 16.30
C MET A 46 1.68 -2.04 15.75
N LEU A 47 1.56 -3.06 16.60
CA LEU A 47 1.58 -4.46 16.16
C LEU A 47 0.20 -5.10 16.13
N GLY A 48 -0.50 -5.05 17.25
CA GLY A 48 -1.78 -5.72 17.40
C GLY A 48 -2.46 -5.39 18.71
N ASP A 49 -3.75 -5.62 18.71
CA ASP A 49 -4.66 -5.37 19.81
C ASP A 49 -5.60 -6.56 20.01
N GLU A 50 -5.91 -6.84 21.28
CA GLU A 50 -6.81 -7.91 21.68
C GLU A 50 -7.69 -7.41 22.82
N MET A 51 -8.99 -7.75 22.77
CA MET A 51 -9.81 -7.63 23.96
C MET A 51 -9.47 -8.80 24.88
N ALA A 52 -8.84 -8.52 26.01
CA ALA A 52 -8.29 -9.51 26.91
C ALA A 52 -8.92 -9.46 28.30
N GLU A 53 -8.80 -10.53 29.07
CA GLU A 53 -9.21 -10.57 30.47
C GLU A 53 -8.25 -11.40 31.34
N TRP A 54 -8.23 -11.10 32.63
CA TRP A 54 -7.56 -11.93 33.62
C TRP A 54 -8.47 -13.07 34.08
N ARG A 55 -7.99 -14.31 34.03
CA ARG A 55 -8.68 -15.48 34.61
C ARG A 55 -7.87 -16.10 35.72
N ARG A 56 -8.54 -16.59 36.76
CA ARG A 56 -7.94 -17.38 37.83
C ARG A 56 -8.41 -18.82 37.77
N VAL A 57 -7.48 -19.74 37.54
CA VAL A 57 -7.73 -21.19 37.51
C VAL A 57 -6.87 -21.86 38.58
N GLY A 58 -7.48 -22.13 39.74
CA GLY A 58 -6.73 -22.56 40.92
C GLY A 58 -5.69 -21.52 41.34
N ASN A 59 -4.41 -21.90 41.33
CA ASN A 59 -3.29 -20.99 41.61
C ASN A 59 -2.73 -20.28 40.35
N GLN A 60 -3.21 -20.61 39.15
CA GLN A 60 -2.76 -19.98 37.91
C GLN A 60 -3.55 -18.71 37.64
N ILE A 61 -2.84 -17.64 37.29
CA ILE A 61 -3.40 -16.41 36.74
C ILE A 61 -3.06 -16.36 35.24
N GLN A 62 -4.08 -16.27 34.41
CA GLN A 62 -3.99 -16.30 32.95
C GLN A 62 -4.43 -14.96 32.37
N LEU A 63 -3.71 -14.50 31.35
CA LEU A 63 -4.16 -13.46 30.44
C LEU A 63 -4.73 -14.12 29.19
N ILE A 64 -6.01 -13.89 28.92
CA ILE A 64 -6.76 -14.54 27.84
C ILE A 64 -7.24 -13.49 26.84
N ALA A 65 -6.93 -13.67 25.55
CA ALA A 65 -7.58 -12.93 24.46
C ALA A 65 -8.95 -13.55 24.15
N LEU A 66 -9.97 -12.71 24.06
CA LEU A 66 -11.35 -13.13 23.80
C LEU A 66 -11.61 -13.21 22.30
N ASN A 67 -12.39 -14.21 21.88
CA ASN A 67 -12.87 -14.26 20.50
C ASN A 67 -13.97 -13.21 20.30
N THR A 68 -13.66 -12.17 19.52
CA THR A 68 -14.61 -11.09 19.21
C THR A 68 -15.18 -11.19 17.79
N LYS A 69 -14.73 -12.16 17.00
CA LYS A 69 -15.10 -12.30 15.58
C LYS A 69 -16.36 -13.13 15.37
N PHE A 70 -16.77 -13.93 16.35
CA PHE A 70 -18.02 -14.69 16.35
C PHE A 70 -18.80 -14.39 17.62
N ARG A 71 -20.05 -13.95 17.49
CA ARG A 71 -20.89 -13.51 18.62
C ARG A 71 -22.27 -14.11 18.52
N ALA A 72 -22.91 -14.33 19.67
CA ALA A 72 -24.32 -14.64 19.74
C ALA A 72 -24.92 -14.15 21.05
N GLU A 73 -26.19 -13.79 21.01
CA GLU A 73 -27.02 -13.51 22.17
C GLU A 73 -28.07 -14.61 22.40
N GLY A 74 -28.75 -14.58 23.55
CA GLY A 74 -29.83 -15.51 23.86
C GLY A 74 -29.41 -16.98 23.91
N GLY A 75 -30.24 -17.86 23.34
CA GLY A 75 -30.05 -19.32 23.41
C GLY A 75 -28.81 -19.85 22.67
N SER A 76 -28.30 -19.11 21.68
CA SER A 76 -27.15 -19.51 20.86
C SER A 76 -25.80 -19.17 21.50
N LYS A 77 -25.79 -18.33 22.55
CA LYS A 77 -24.55 -17.85 23.19
C LYS A 77 -23.64 -18.99 23.64
N LEU A 78 -24.18 -20.00 24.34
CA LEU A 78 -23.39 -21.13 24.84
C LEU A 78 -22.77 -21.95 23.70
N ALA A 79 -23.51 -22.13 22.60
CA ALA A 79 -23.02 -22.88 21.44
C ALA A 79 -21.82 -22.17 20.79
N VAL A 80 -21.87 -20.84 20.66
CA VAL A 80 -20.76 -20.02 20.16
C VAL A 80 -19.57 -20.08 21.12
N GLU A 81 -19.78 -19.91 22.43
CA GLU A 81 -18.70 -20.01 23.44
C GLU A 81 -18.01 -21.39 23.43
N GLN A 82 -18.74 -22.47 23.13
CA GLN A 82 -18.19 -23.82 22.99
C GLN A 82 -17.51 -24.06 21.64
N ALA A 83 -17.98 -23.41 20.57
CA ALA A 83 -17.46 -23.61 19.22
C ALA A 83 -16.21 -22.77 18.90
N PHE A 84 -16.09 -21.58 19.51
CA PHE A 84 -15.02 -20.62 19.20
C PHE A 84 -14.17 -20.33 20.44
N SER A 85 -12.99 -20.95 20.48
CA SER A 85 -12.07 -20.83 21.62
C SER A 85 -11.51 -19.41 21.76
N PRO A 86 -11.34 -18.91 23.00
CA PRO A 86 -10.42 -17.82 23.27
C PRO A 86 -8.96 -18.31 23.19
N SER A 87 -7.99 -17.39 23.27
CA SER A 87 -6.56 -17.69 23.18
C SER A 87 -5.82 -17.34 24.47
N LEU A 88 -4.96 -18.24 24.96
CA LEU A 88 -4.07 -17.95 26.08
C LEU A 88 -2.88 -17.12 25.61
N ILE A 89 -2.78 -15.87 26.07
CA ILE A 89 -1.63 -15.00 25.77
C ILE A 89 -0.44 -15.39 26.65
N ALA A 90 -0.67 -15.44 27.96
CA ALA A 90 0.35 -15.75 28.95
C ALA A 90 -0.27 -16.26 30.25
N ALA A 91 0.49 -17.02 31.04
CA ALA A 91 0.08 -17.46 32.37
C ALA A 91 1.25 -17.44 33.35
N SER A 92 0.94 -17.25 34.63
CA SER A 92 1.89 -17.39 35.73
C SER A 92 1.15 -17.82 37.01
N PRO A 93 1.77 -18.62 37.90
CA PRO A 93 1.23 -18.82 39.23
C PRO A 93 1.05 -17.48 39.96
N ALA A 94 0.07 -17.39 40.86
CA ALA A 94 -0.03 -16.26 41.78
C ALA A 94 1.26 -16.17 42.61
N ALA A 95 1.91 -15.00 42.59
CA ALA A 95 3.15 -14.72 43.30
C ALA A 95 2.92 -14.34 44.77
N SER A 96 1.66 -14.15 45.17
CA SER A 96 1.27 -13.85 46.54
C SER A 96 -0.05 -14.54 46.92
N ALA A 97 -0.28 -14.66 48.23
CA ALA A 97 -1.63 -14.81 48.74
C ALA A 97 -2.47 -13.55 48.43
N GLU A 98 -3.79 -13.64 48.61
CA GLU A 98 -4.68 -12.48 48.49
C GLU A 98 -4.30 -11.45 49.57
N HIS A 99 -4.14 -10.19 49.17
CA HIS A 99 -3.84 -9.11 50.10
C HIS A 99 -5.02 -8.92 51.09
N PRO A 100 -4.78 -8.84 52.40
CA PRO A 100 -5.83 -8.82 53.42
C PRO A 100 -6.83 -7.68 53.23
N ASP A 101 -6.36 -6.48 52.87
CA ASP A 101 -7.23 -5.30 52.70
C ASP A 101 -7.66 -5.08 51.25
N ARG A 102 -6.70 -4.99 50.32
CA ARG A 102 -6.93 -4.68 48.90
C ARG A 102 -7.61 -5.80 48.10
N LYS A 103 -7.67 -7.02 48.66
CA LYS A 103 -8.25 -8.21 48.00
C LYS A 103 -7.66 -8.46 46.61
N SER A 104 -6.37 -8.24 46.44
CA SER A 104 -5.64 -8.37 45.18
C SER A 104 -4.59 -9.48 45.27
N VAL A 105 -4.09 -9.94 44.12
CA VAL A 105 -2.96 -10.88 44.05
C VAL A 105 -1.85 -10.31 43.18
N LEU A 106 -0.61 -10.63 43.50
CA LEU A 106 0.54 -10.31 42.65
C LEU A 106 0.76 -11.41 41.62
N VAL A 107 1.10 -11.00 40.40
CA VAL A 107 1.48 -11.87 39.28
C VAL A 107 2.86 -11.46 38.81
N ASP A 108 3.77 -12.42 38.65
CA ASP A 108 5.12 -12.14 38.14
C ASP A 108 5.04 -11.71 36.67
N ALA A 109 5.49 -10.48 36.39
CA ALA A 109 5.45 -9.90 35.06
C ALA A 109 6.42 -10.61 34.09
N ALA A 110 7.37 -11.43 34.55
CA ALA A 110 8.29 -12.18 33.70
C ALA A 110 7.61 -13.04 32.61
N MET A 111 6.31 -13.33 32.77
CA MET A 111 5.47 -13.93 31.72
C MET A 111 5.44 -13.12 30.41
N PHE A 112 5.71 -11.81 30.46
CA PHE A 112 5.78 -10.90 29.31
C PHE A 112 7.17 -10.78 28.67
N LEU A 113 8.19 -11.51 29.15
CA LEU A 113 9.53 -11.55 28.53
C LEU A 113 9.65 -12.65 27.46
N GLY A 114 8.54 -13.27 27.07
CA GLY A 114 8.49 -14.24 25.97
C GLY A 114 8.17 -13.60 24.61
N ASP A 115 8.04 -14.44 23.59
CA ASP A 115 7.67 -14.00 22.25
C ASP A 115 6.15 -13.82 22.07
N ILE A 116 5.54 -13.01 22.93
CA ILE A 116 4.12 -12.62 22.80
C ILE A 116 3.84 -11.93 21.44
N PRO A 117 4.72 -11.03 20.93
CA PRO A 117 4.47 -10.34 19.67
C PRO A 117 4.70 -11.20 18.40
N GLY A 118 5.17 -12.45 18.54
CA GLY A 118 5.43 -13.35 17.40
C GLY A 118 6.63 -12.96 16.53
N TYR A 119 7.63 -12.30 17.12
CA TYR A 119 8.82 -11.81 16.43
C TYR A 119 9.77 -12.93 16.00
N SER A 120 9.78 -14.11 16.64
CA SER A 120 10.58 -15.24 16.15
C SER A 120 10.19 -15.58 14.71
N THR A 121 8.90 -15.59 14.42
CA THR A 121 8.39 -15.87 13.07
C THR A 121 8.69 -14.75 12.10
N ARG A 122 8.56 -13.48 12.51
CA ARG A 122 8.92 -12.32 11.67
C ARG A 122 10.42 -12.33 11.33
N LEU A 123 11.27 -12.65 12.30
CA LEU A 123 12.71 -12.81 12.11
C LEU A 123 13.03 -13.96 11.16
N GLU A 124 12.33 -15.09 11.29
CA GLU A 124 12.49 -16.22 10.37
C GLU A 124 12.07 -15.86 8.94
N MET A 125 11.02 -15.06 8.76
CA MET A 125 10.62 -14.56 7.44
C MET A 125 11.66 -13.60 6.85
N ALA A 126 12.17 -12.67 7.66
CA ALA A 126 13.11 -11.64 7.23
C ALA A 126 14.51 -12.20 6.91
N TYR A 127 14.96 -13.21 7.65
CA TYR A 127 16.35 -13.68 7.61
C TYR A 127 16.51 -15.17 7.29
N ARG A 128 15.43 -15.97 7.33
CA ARG A 128 15.48 -17.45 7.24
C ARG A 128 16.42 -18.07 8.29
N LEU A 129 16.44 -17.47 9.48
CA LEU A 129 17.25 -17.88 10.62
C LEU A 129 16.35 -18.09 11.85
N PRO A 130 16.61 -19.12 12.67
CA PRO A 130 15.77 -19.47 13.81
C PRO A 130 16.17 -18.67 15.06
N TYR A 131 15.82 -17.39 15.10
CA TYR A 131 15.98 -16.60 16.32
C TYR A 131 14.90 -16.98 17.33
N ALA A 132 15.29 -17.06 18.61
CA ALA A 132 14.38 -17.34 19.71
C ALA A 132 14.56 -16.32 20.84
N PRO A 133 13.50 -16.03 21.63
CA PRO A 133 13.60 -15.16 22.79
C PRO A 133 14.48 -15.80 23.87
N ASP A 134 15.41 -15.00 24.39
CA ASP A 134 16.29 -15.35 25.49
C ASP A 134 15.86 -14.61 26.76
N ARG A 135 14.99 -15.26 27.53
CA ARG A 135 14.41 -14.70 28.76
C ARG A 135 15.45 -14.32 29.81
N ALA A 136 16.59 -15.01 29.86
CA ALA A 136 17.61 -14.77 30.88
C ALA A 136 18.32 -13.42 30.69
N ASN A 137 18.38 -12.93 29.44
CA ASN A 137 18.96 -11.64 29.08
C ASN A 137 17.88 -10.61 28.68
N SER A 138 16.61 -10.87 29.01
CA SER A 138 15.48 -9.98 28.78
C SER A 138 15.05 -9.33 30.10
N PHE A 139 14.57 -8.08 30.04
CA PHE A 139 14.22 -7.32 31.24
C PHE A 139 13.18 -6.23 30.95
N PHE A 140 12.61 -5.63 32.00
CA PHE A 140 11.70 -4.49 31.85
C PHE A 140 12.44 -3.16 32.01
N GLU A 141 12.40 -2.31 30.98
CA GLU A 141 13.06 -0.99 30.98
C GLU A 141 12.24 0.02 31.78
N ALA A 142 10.95 0.06 31.52
CA ALA A 142 10.05 1.06 32.08
C ALA A 142 8.70 0.44 32.43
N SER A 143 7.99 1.12 33.32
CA SER A 143 6.64 0.76 33.71
C SER A 143 5.90 2.00 34.17
N ARG A 144 4.64 2.15 33.77
CA ARG A 144 3.78 3.25 34.20
C ARG A 144 2.41 2.70 34.56
N ALA A 145 1.80 3.25 35.60
CA ALA A 145 0.46 2.86 36.03
C ALA A 145 -0.35 4.12 36.37
N GLU A 146 -1.46 4.28 35.67
CA GLU A 146 -2.43 5.37 35.77
C GLU A 146 -3.84 4.77 35.89
N ALA A 147 -4.84 5.59 36.23
CA ALA A 147 -6.18 5.09 36.53
C ALA A 147 -6.81 4.23 35.41
N GLN A 148 -6.54 4.55 34.14
CA GLN A 148 -7.12 3.86 32.98
C GLN A 148 -6.11 3.07 32.16
N LEU A 149 -4.83 3.13 32.51
CA LEU A 149 -3.74 2.56 31.73
C LEU A 149 -2.67 1.96 32.65
N SER A 150 -2.13 0.81 32.27
CA SER A 150 -0.87 0.33 32.81
C SER A 150 0.02 -0.10 31.65
N THR A 151 1.30 0.26 31.68
CA THR A 151 2.25 -0.04 30.62
C THR A 151 3.47 -0.76 31.17
N LEU A 152 3.95 -1.75 30.42
CA LEU A 152 5.21 -2.46 30.68
C LEU A 152 6.06 -2.43 29.41
N THR A 153 7.23 -1.79 29.48
CA THR A 153 8.19 -1.79 28.38
C THR A 153 9.19 -2.92 28.61
N ALA A 154 9.06 -4.00 27.85
CA ALA A 154 9.91 -5.17 27.90
C ALA A 154 10.99 -5.11 26.81
N ARG A 155 12.26 -5.11 27.22
CA ARG A 155 13.39 -5.32 26.31
C ARG A 155 13.69 -6.81 26.22
N VAL A 156 13.34 -7.41 25.10
CA VAL A 156 13.49 -8.85 24.84
C VAL A 156 14.71 -9.08 23.97
N HIS A 157 15.61 -9.93 24.45
CA HIS A 157 16.76 -10.41 23.69
C HIS A 157 16.34 -11.55 22.76
N PHE A 158 16.72 -11.49 21.48
CA PHE A 158 16.59 -12.58 20.53
C PHE A 158 17.96 -13.03 20.06
N ALA A 159 18.18 -14.34 20.07
CA ALA A 159 19.46 -14.92 19.70
C ALA A 159 19.32 -16.18 18.85
N THR A 160 20.37 -16.45 18.06
CA THR A 160 20.59 -17.74 17.40
C THR A 160 22.00 -18.23 17.69
N ALA A 161 22.17 -19.53 17.89
CA ALA A 161 23.46 -20.11 18.26
C ALA A 161 24.51 -20.02 17.15
N ARG A 162 24.07 -20.05 15.87
CA ARG A 162 24.95 -19.99 14.70
C ARG A 162 24.23 -19.47 13.48
N ILE A 163 25.00 -18.87 12.58
CA ILE A 163 24.56 -18.55 11.21
C ILE A 163 25.17 -19.61 10.29
N PRO A 164 24.36 -20.31 9.46
CA PRO A 164 24.89 -21.28 8.49
C PRO A 164 25.88 -20.62 7.54
N ALA A 165 26.98 -21.32 7.22
CA ALA A 165 27.89 -20.87 6.18
C ALA A 165 27.16 -20.79 4.83
N PRO A 166 27.44 -19.79 3.99
CA PRO A 166 26.88 -19.73 2.64
C PRO A 166 27.18 -21.01 1.86
N PRO A 167 26.26 -21.50 1.02
CA PRO A 167 26.53 -22.66 0.18
C PRO A 167 27.69 -22.37 -0.78
N LEU A 168 28.55 -23.37 -1.02
CA LEU A 168 29.69 -23.23 -1.94
C LEU A 168 29.27 -22.98 -3.40
N MET A 169 28.02 -23.29 -3.74
CA MET A 169 27.43 -23.06 -5.05
C MET A 169 26.23 -22.10 -4.92
N PRO A 170 26.05 -21.14 -5.84
CA PRO A 170 24.89 -20.26 -5.84
C PRO A 170 23.59 -21.07 -5.95
N THR A 171 22.62 -20.79 -5.09
CA THR A 171 21.29 -21.40 -5.18
C THR A 171 20.45 -20.70 -6.25
N PRO A 172 19.55 -21.41 -6.96
CA PRO A 172 18.66 -20.80 -7.96
C PRO A 172 17.76 -19.71 -7.37
N VAL A 173 17.44 -19.83 -6.08
CA VAL A 173 16.75 -18.80 -5.29
C VAL A 173 17.76 -18.23 -4.30
N PRO A 174 18.11 -16.92 -4.39
CA PRO A 174 18.98 -16.28 -3.42
C PRO A 174 18.39 -16.38 -2.01
N ALA A 175 19.19 -16.82 -1.04
CA ALA A 175 18.81 -16.76 0.37
C ALA A 175 18.96 -15.32 0.88
N PRO A 176 18.08 -14.84 1.78
CA PRO A 176 18.27 -13.55 2.41
C PRO A 176 19.56 -13.54 3.24
N THR A 177 20.26 -12.40 3.26
CA THR A 177 21.45 -12.25 4.12
C THR A 177 21.05 -12.27 5.60
N PRO A 178 21.96 -12.60 6.52
CA PRO A 178 21.77 -12.27 7.94
C PRO A 178 21.57 -10.76 8.15
N PRO A 179 21.16 -10.34 9.37
CA PRO A 179 21.01 -8.94 9.70
C PRO A 179 22.28 -8.13 9.44
N ARG A 180 22.13 -6.91 8.91
CA ARG A 180 23.27 -6.01 8.59
C ARG A 180 23.32 -4.79 9.50
N ALA A 181 22.19 -4.39 10.05
CA ALA A 181 22.08 -3.26 10.98
C ALA A 181 22.55 -3.56 12.42
N THR A 182 23.00 -4.79 12.71
CA THR A 182 23.50 -5.20 14.04
C THR A 182 25.01 -5.48 14.04
N PRO A 183 25.75 -5.10 15.10
CA PRO A 183 27.18 -5.42 15.21
C PRO A 183 27.51 -6.92 15.18
N ASP A 184 26.69 -7.75 15.84
CA ASP A 184 26.73 -9.22 15.73
C ASP A 184 25.37 -9.72 15.22
N PRO A 185 25.29 -10.29 14.00
CA PRO A 185 24.03 -10.74 13.43
C PRO A 185 23.36 -11.89 14.20
N ARG A 186 24.01 -12.49 15.21
CA ARG A 186 23.43 -13.58 16.01
C ARG A 186 22.60 -13.09 17.19
N SER A 187 22.67 -11.81 17.55
CA SER A 187 22.11 -11.27 18.80
C SER A 187 21.52 -9.88 18.56
N MET A 188 20.30 -9.66 19.06
CA MET A 188 19.60 -8.39 18.93
C MET A 188 18.57 -8.19 20.04
N PHE A 189 18.18 -6.94 20.28
CA PHE A 189 17.13 -6.59 21.24
C PHE A 189 15.96 -5.93 20.52
N PHE A 190 14.76 -6.17 21.05
CA PHE A 190 13.54 -5.45 20.71
C PHE A 190 12.90 -4.93 22.00
N SER A 191 12.37 -3.71 21.98
CA SER A 191 11.59 -3.18 23.11
C SER A 191 10.11 -3.16 22.73
N PHE A 192 9.30 -3.92 23.46
CA PHE A 192 7.85 -3.97 23.29
C PHE A 192 7.16 -3.25 24.44
N VAL A 193 6.20 -2.40 24.11
CA VAL A 193 5.35 -1.71 25.09
C VAL A 193 4.02 -2.45 25.15
N TYR A 194 3.80 -3.16 26.25
CA TYR A 194 2.53 -3.81 26.54
C TYR A 194 1.61 -2.83 27.25
N ASN A 195 0.47 -2.53 26.63
CA ASN A 195 -0.51 -1.62 27.19
C ASN A 195 -1.72 -2.39 27.70
N PHE A 196 -2.15 -2.09 28.92
CA PHE A 196 -3.38 -2.55 29.52
C PHE A 196 -4.30 -1.34 29.68
N ARG A 197 -5.27 -1.18 28.78
CA ARG A 197 -6.17 -0.03 28.75
C ARG A 197 -7.58 -0.42 29.16
N ALA A 198 -8.18 0.37 30.05
CA ALA A 198 -9.58 0.24 30.40
C ALA A 198 -10.46 0.51 29.17
N LEU A 199 -11.43 -0.36 28.93
CA LEU A 199 -12.46 -0.10 27.92
C LEU A 199 -13.41 1.00 28.42
N PRO A 200 -13.98 1.83 27.53
CA PRO A 200 -15.01 2.78 27.91
C PRO A 200 -16.16 2.08 28.64
N ALA A 201 -16.54 2.63 29.81
CA ALA A 201 -17.61 2.06 30.64
C ALA A 201 -18.97 2.11 29.93
N GLN A 202 -19.22 3.20 29.19
CA GLN A 202 -20.36 3.32 28.28
C GLN A 202 -19.89 3.05 26.85
N PRO A 203 -20.35 1.98 26.18
CA PRO A 203 -20.03 1.73 24.78
C PRO A 203 -20.48 2.89 23.87
N ALA A 204 -19.67 3.23 22.87
CA ALA A 204 -20.07 4.21 21.87
C ALA A 204 -21.27 3.73 21.02
N ALA A 205 -21.98 4.69 20.43
CA ALA A 205 -23.01 4.38 19.45
C ALA A 205 -22.39 3.76 18.18
N VAL A 206 -22.86 2.56 17.83
CA VAL A 206 -22.44 1.83 16.62
C VAL A 206 -22.96 2.55 15.37
N ARG A 207 -22.10 2.66 14.36
CA ARG A 207 -22.43 3.14 13.02
C ARG A 207 -22.18 2.01 12.04
N LEU A 208 -23.19 1.58 11.29
CA LEU A 208 -23.02 0.52 10.29
C LEU A 208 -22.29 1.06 9.06
N ALA A 209 -21.46 0.23 8.43
CA ALA A 209 -20.76 0.58 7.20
C ALA A 209 -21.67 0.42 5.97
N ASP A 210 -21.41 1.21 4.93
CA ASP A 210 -22.05 1.11 3.63
C ASP A 210 -20.97 0.95 2.54
N PRO A 211 -21.03 -0.09 1.70
CA PRO A 211 -19.96 -0.40 0.75
C PRO A 211 -19.80 0.66 -0.36
N ARG A 212 -20.75 1.61 -0.50
CA ARG A 212 -20.62 2.72 -1.45
C ARG A 212 -19.56 3.76 -1.02
N LEU A 213 -19.14 3.73 0.24
CA LEU A 213 -18.13 4.61 0.82
C LEU A 213 -17.02 3.79 1.48
N GLY A 214 -15.83 4.36 1.57
CA GLY A 214 -14.64 3.69 2.04
C GLY A 214 -14.34 3.95 3.49
N HIS A 215 -14.92 3.14 4.38
CA HIS A 215 -14.57 3.14 5.80
C HIS A 215 -13.93 1.83 6.22
N PHE A 216 -12.89 1.89 7.05
CA PHE A 216 -12.43 0.73 7.78
C PHE A 216 -13.52 0.25 8.72
N THR A 217 -13.58 -1.07 8.94
CA THR A 217 -14.68 -1.67 9.70
C THR A 217 -14.19 -2.62 10.77
N GLU A 218 -14.74 -2.50 11.97
CA GLU A 218 -14.72 -3.60 12.93
C GLU A 218 -15.87 -4.55 12.60
N SER A 219 -15.55 -5.81 12.31
CA SER A 219 -16.50 -6.77 11.77
C SER A 219 -16.56 -8.07 12.56
N TYR A 220 -17.77 -8.59 12.73
CA TYR A 220 -17.99 -9.88 13.36
C TYR A 220 -19.12 -10.65 12.68
N THR A 221 -19.19 -11.94 12.94
CA THR A 221 -20.27 -12.84 12.51
C THR A 221 -21.26 -12.99 13.65
N ASP A 222 -22.49 -12.53 13.43
CA ASP A 222 -23.61 -12.63 14.37
C ASP A 222 -24.38 -13.95 14.15
N LEU A 223 -24.27 -14.85 15.11
CA LEU A 223 -24.90 -16.18 15.12
C LEU A 223 -26.09 -16.26 16.08
N SER A 224 -26.69 -15.10 16.42
CA SER A 224 -27.86 -15.03 17.30
C SER A 224 -29.14 -15.51 16.62
N ASP A 225 -29.25 -15.35 15.29
CA ASP A 225 -30.45 -15.62 14.48
C ASP A 225 -30.09 -16.54 13.29
N ASP A 226 -30.80 -17.66 13.14
CA ASP A 226 -30.60 -18.65 12.09
C ASP A 226 -31.38 -18.35 10.79
N LEU A 227 -32.25 -17.33 10.79
CA LEU A 227 -33.02 -16.90 9.62
C LEU A 227 -32.29 -15.84 8.78
N LYS A 228 -31.31 -15.15 9.36
CA LYS A 228 -30.58 -14.07 8.69
C LYS A 228 -29.58 -14.65 7.68
N ALA A 229 -29.86 -14.47 6.38
CA ALA A 229 -29.01 -15.00 5.30
C ALA A 229 -27.57 -14.46 5.31
N ASN A 230 -27.35 -13.20 5.73
CA ASN A 230 -26.03 -12.63 5.92
C ASN A 230 -25.81 -12.31 7.40
N THR A 231 -25.00 -13.13 8.07
CA THR A 231 -24.65 -13.00 9.47
C THR A 231 -23.52 -12.01 9.72
N ARG A 232 -22.83 -11.52 8.68
CA ARG A 232 -21.72 -10.58 8.83
C ARG A 232 -22.24 -9.19 9.18
N VAL A 233 -21.67 -8.59 10.21
CA VAL A 233 -21.93 -7.22 10.65
C VAL A 233 -20.64 -6.41 10.48
N HIS A 234 -20.77 -5.21 9.89
CA HIS A 234 -19.68 -4.29 9.63
C HIS A 234 -19.96 -2.96 10.32
N MET A 235 -19.15 -2.60 11.32
CA MET A 235 -19.25 -1.36 12.07
C MET A 235 -18.14 -0.41 11.61
N VAL A 236 -18.48 0.83 11.26
CA VAL A 236 -17.51 1.87 10.89
C VAL A 236 -16.53 2.08 12.05
N SER A 237 -15.24 2.02 11.74
CA SER A 237 -14.18 2.42 12.67
C SER A 237 -14.20 3.94 12.79
N ARG A 238 -14.52 4.50 13.96
CA ARG A 238 -14.58 5.96 14.15
C ARG A 238 -14.31 6.39 15.58
N TRP A 239 -13.78 7.60 15.77
CA TRP A 239 -13.69 8.22 17.09
C TRP A 239 -15.07 8.58 17.65
N ARG A 240 -15.22 8.52 18.98
CA ARG A 240 -16.40 9.05 19.66
C ARG A 240 -16.34 10.58 19.68
N LEU A 241 -17.28 11.23 18.99
CA LEU A 241 -17.45 12.68 19.01
C LEU A 241 -18.88 13.05 19.41
N GLU A 242 -19.00 13.80 20.49
CA GLU A 242 -20.24 14.31 21.04
C GLU A 242 -20.09 15.81 21.25
N LYS A 243 -21.06 16.63 20.85
CA LYS A 243 -20.99 18.08 21.04
C LYS A 243 -21.07 18.42 22.53
N LYS A 244 -20.22 19.35 23.01
CA LYS A 244 -20.34 19.93 24.36
C LYS A 244 -21.69 20.63 24.54
N ASP A 245 -22.12 21.34 23.51
CA ASP A 245 -23.46 21.92 23.40
C ASP A 245 -24.20 21.23 22.24
N PRO A 246 -25.08 20.24 22.53
CA PRO A 246 -25.84 19.53 21.51
C PRO A 246 -26.80 20.42 20.70
N ALA A 247 -27.21 21.59 21.24
CA ALA A 247 -28.16 22.49 20.59
C ALA A 247 -27.46 23.51 19.67
N ALA A 248 -26.16 23.75 19.85
CA ALA A 248 -25.40 24.66 19.00
C ALA A 248 -25.18 24.07 17.60
N GLU A 249 -25.32 24.91 16.57
CA GLU A 249 -24.99 24.56 15.19
C GLU A 249 -23.53 24.10 15.07
N LEU A 250 -22.62 24.88 15.69
CA LEU A 250 -21.20 24.59 15.77
C LEU A 250 -20.75 24.52 17.24
N SER A 251 -20.20 23.39 17.67
CA SER A 251 -19.78 23.14 19.05
C SER A 251 -18.43 22.43 19.12
N GLU A 252 -17.66 22.63 20.18
CA GLU A 252 -16.51 21.78 20.46
C GLU A 252 -16.98 20.38 20.85
N PRO A 253 -16.22 19.31 20.54
CA PRO A 253 -16.54 18.01 21.08
C PRO A 253 -16.22 17.94 22.58
N VAL A 254 -16.92 17.09 23.32
CA VAL A 254 -16.65 16.80 24.73
C VAL A 254 -15.21 16.29 24.89
N GLN A 255 -14.80 15.39 24.00
CA GLN A 255 -13.42 14.91 23.87
C GLN A 255 -12.94 15.16 22.44
N PRO A 256 -11.99 16.08 22.21
CA PRO A 256 -11.36 16.25 20.92
C PRO A 256 -10.39 15.11 20.62
N ILE A 257 -10.15 14.84 19.34
CA ILE A 257 -9.11 13.94 18.87
C ILE A 257 -7.79 14.71 18.92
N VAL A 258 -6.89 14.33 19.83
CA VAL A 258 -5.62 15.04 20.03
C VAL A 258 -4.47 14.19 19.49
N TYR A 259 -3.82 14.65 18.43
CA TYR A 259 -2.60 14.05 17.92
C TYR A 259 -1.37 14.68 18.57
N TRP A 260 -0.53 13.85 19.19
CA TRP A 260 0.74 14.26 19.76
C TRP A 260 1.88 14.08 18.76
N LEU A 261 2.60 15.16 18.50
CA LEU A 261 3.80 15.16 17.67
C LEU A 261 4.97 14.60 18.48
N ASP A 262 5.54 13.48 18.03
CA ASP A 262 6.74 12.90 18.62
C ASP A 262 7.88 13.93 18.63
N LYS A 263 8.64 13.97 19.73
CA LYS A 263 9.84 14.79 19.86
C LYS A 263 10.89 14.53 18.77
N ASN A 264 10.89 13.32 18.19
CA ASN A 264 11.77 12.89 17.11
C ASN A 264 11.45 13.55 15.75
N ILE A 265 10.27 14.17 15.58
CA ILE A 265 9.96 14.91 14.35
C ILE A 265 10.91 16.11 14.25
N PRO A 266 11.69 16.24 13.14
CA PRO A 266 12.57 17.38 12.95
C PRO A 266 11.80 18.70 13.02
N LYS A 267 12.33 19.66 13.78
CA LYS A 267 11.63 20.93 14.07
C LYS A 267 11.10 21.64 12.82
N LYS A 268 11.86 21.61 11.72
CA LYS A 268 11.48 22.25 10.46
C LYS A 268 10.23 21.66 9.78
N TYR A 269 9.82 20.43 10.12
CA TYR A 269 8.64 19.78 9.52
C TYR A 269 7.40 19.80 10.41
N ARG A 270 7.53 20.20 11.69
CA ARG A 270 6.43 20.14 12.66
C ARG A 270 5.22 20.95 12.22
N ASP A 271 5.45 22.10 11.56
CA ASP A 271 4.35 22.95 11.07
C ASP A 271 3.59 22.30 9.90
N ALA A 272 4.29 21.67 8.95
CA ALA A 272 3.63 20.95 7.86
C ALA A 272 2.85 19.73 8.36
N VAL A 273 3.43 18.99 9.33
CA VAL A 273 2.73 17.87 10.00
C VAL A 273 1.48 18.38 10.71
N ALA A 274 1.60 19.44 11.52
CA ALA A 274 0.46 20.03 12.21
C ALA A 274 -0.61 20.52 11.24
N ALA A 275 -0.22 21.16 10.13
CA ALA A 275 -1.12 21.63 9.09
C ALA A 275 -1.89 20.48 8.43
N GLY A 276 -1.24 19.34 8.16
CA GLY A 276 -1.91 18.16 7.59
C GLY A 276 -2.99 17.59 8.51
N VAL A 277 -2.73 17.54 9.81
CA VAL A 277 -3.71 17.10 10.81
C VAL A 277 -4.88 18.09 10.94
N LEU A 278 -4.57 19.38 11.10
CA LEU A 278 -5.58 20.40 11.35
C LEU A 278 -6.48 20.67 10.14
N GLU A 279 -6.06 20.29 8.93
CA GLU A 279 -6.86 20.40 7.71
C GLU A 279 -8.21 19.69 7.84
N TRP A 280 -8.25 18.57 8.56
CA TRP A 280 -9.48 17.79 8.77
C TRP A 280 -10.56 18.53 9.56
N ASN A 281 -10.24 19.59 10.31
CA ASN A 281 -11.25 20.43 10.95
C ASN A 281 -12.20 21.06 9.92
N LYS A 282 -11.76 21.32 8.67
CA LYS A 282 -12.66 21.81 7.62
C LYS A 282 -13.85 20.87 7.40
N ALA A 283 -13.63 19.56 7.45
CA ALA A 283 -14.69 18.57 7.28
C ALA A 283 -15.59 18.47 8.52
N PHE A 284 -14.99 18.50 9.71
CA PHE A 284 -15.72 18.48 10.98
C PHE A 284 -16.59 19.72 11.22
N GLU A 285 -16.13 20.90 10.80
CA GLU A 285 -16.88 22.15 10.90
C GLU A 285 -18.18 22.08 10.08
N LYS A 286 -18.16 21.45 8.89
CA LYS A 286 -19.37 21.26 8.06
C LYS A 286 -20.43 20.38 8.69
N ILE A 287 -20.05 19.55 9.66
CA ILE A 287 -20.97 18.66 10.39
C ILE A 287 -21.22 19.14 11.83
N GLY A 288 -20.81 20.38 12.13
CA GLY A 288 -21.13 21.08 13.36
C GLY A 288 -20.12 20.93 14.49
N PHE A 289 -18.91 20.44 14.23
CA PHE A 289 -17.83 20.39 15.22
C PHE A 289 -16.75 21.42 14.94
N LYS A 290 -16.43 22.30 15.91
CA LYS A 290 -15.23 23.14 15.86
C LYS A 290 -14.10 22.49 16.66
N ASN A 291 -12.86 22.62 16.21
CA ASN A 291 -11.67 22.09 16.89
C ASN A 291 -11.82 20.60 17.27
N ALA A 292 -12.43 19.82 16.37
CA ALA A 292 -12.64 18.39 16.56
C ALA A 292 -11.32 17.64 16.64
N VAL A 293 -10.37 18.06 15.80
CA VAL A 293 -9.01 17.56 15.74
C VAL A 293 -8.06 18.64 16.28
N GLN A 294 -7.13 18.24 17.14
CA GLN A 294 -6.13 19.12 17.74
C GLN A 294 -4.73 18.50 17.59
N VAL A 295 -3.72 19.35 17.55
CA VAL A 295 -2.32 18.95 17.51
C VAL A 295 -1.61 19.51 18.73
N ARG A 296 -0.77 18.69 19.37
CA ARG A 296 0.11 19.12 20.47
C ARG A 296 1.51 18.58 20.26
N GLN A 297 2.50 19.40 20.57
CA GLN A 297 3.89 18.93 20.63
C GLN A 297 4.09 18.16 21.94
N GLN A 298 4.59 16.93 21.87
CA GLN A 298 5.06 16.23 23.06
C GLN A 298 6.18 17.05 23.72
N PRO A 299 6.08 17.41 25.01
CA PRO A 299 7.15 18.11 25.73
C PRO A 299 8.43 17.26 25.78
N ASP A 300 9.59 17.92 25.74
CA ASP A 300 10.89 17.25 25.82
C ASP A 300 11.10 16.55 27.19
N ASP A 301 10.43 17.05 28.24
CA ASP A 301 10.44 16.56 29.62
C ASP A 301 9.22 15.70 29.99
N ALA A 302 8.44 15.24 29.00
CA ALA A 302 7.31 14.34 29.23
C ALA A 302 7.77 13.05 29.93
N ASP A 303 7.05 12.66 30.99
CA ASP A 303 7.24 11.43 31.76
C ASP A 303 6.51 10.22 31.16
N TRP A 304 5.89 10.41 30.00
CA TRP A 304 5.19 9.41 29.20
C TRP A 304 5.81 9.29 27.80
N ASP A 305 5.77 8.07 27.25
CA ASP A 305 6.10 7.84 25.85
C ASP A 305 4.83 7.83 24.99
N ASN A 306 4.99 8.24 23.75
CA ASN A 306 3.93 8.18 22.75
C ASN A 306 3.72 6.76 22.22
N MET A 307 4.25 5.72 22.87
CA MET A 307 4.00 4.29 22.58
C MET A 307 2.85 3.73 23.41
N ASP A 308 2.25 4.56 24.27
CA ASP A 308 1.10 4.19 25.07
C ASP A 308 -0.19 4.13 24.27
N ALA A 309 -1.18 3.44 24.83
CA ALA A 309 -2.48 3.29 24.19
C ALA A 309 -3.48 4.38 24.58
N MET A 310 -3.07 5.58 25.00
CA MET A 310 -3.97 6.67 25.43
C MET A 310 -3.74 7.98 24.67
N HIS A 311 -2.58 8.13 24.01
CA HIS A 311 -2.18 9.33 23.30
C HIS A 311 -1.97 9.02 21.81
N ALA A 312 -3.00 9.25 21.01
CA ALA A 312 -2.89 9.19 19.56
C ALA A 312 -1.73 10.09 19.10
N SER A 313 -0.86 9.57 18.24
CA SER A 313 0.44 10.19 17.98
C SER A 313 0.88 10.16 16.53
N ILE A 314 1.80 11.07 16.18
CA ILE A 314 2.56 11.03 14.93
C ILE A 314 4.00 10.76 15.29
N ARG A 315 4.45 9.54 14.99
CA ARG A 315 5.72 8.97 15.38
C ARG A 315 6.71 9.06 14.23
N TRP A 316 7.90 9.59 14.51
CA TRP A 316 8.98 9.69 13.52
C TRP A 316 10.01 8.61 13.78
N PHE A 317 10.34 7.81 12.77
CA PHE A 317 11.31 6.72 12.91
C PHE A 317 12.24 6.59 11.72
N THR A 318 13.29 5.80 11.88
CA THR A 318 14.38 5.67 10.90
C THR A 318 14.71 4.21 10.67
N GLY A 319 15.08 3.84 9.46
CA GLY A 319 15.57 2.50 9.12
C GLY A 319 16.58 2.53 7.97
N ALA A 320 17.33 1.44 7.81
CA ALA A 320 18.33 1.30 6.76
C ALA A 320 17.70 1.15 5.37
N ASP A 321 16.51 0.54 5.29
CA ASP A 321 15.79 0.20 4.05
C ASP A 321 14.31 0.62 4.08
N VAL A 322 13.91 1.50 5.00
CA VAL A 322 12.51 1.94 5.16
C VAL A 322 12.16 3.10 4.23
N GLY A 323 10.90 3.15 3.79
CA GLY A 323 10.39 4.29 3.03
C GLY A 323 8.88 4.45 3.02
N PHE A 324 8.19 4.22 4.14
CA PHE A 324 6.72 4.31 4.21
C PHE A 324 6.20 5.27 5.30
N ALA A 325 4.91 5.55 5.23
CA ALA A 325 4.09 6.04 6.32
C ALA A 325 2.82 5.17 6.40
N ILE A 326 2.28 5.01 7.61
CA ILE A 326 1.07 4.24 7.88
C ILE A 326 0.26 4.93 9.00
N GLY A 327 -1.07 4.81 8.95
CA GLY A 327 -2.01 5.32 9.96
C GLY A 327 -2.83 4.21 10.63
N PRO A 328 -2.22 3.28 11.37
CA PRO A 328 -2.93 2.23 12.10
C PRO A 328 -3.74 2.82 13.27
N SER A 329 -4.72 2.03 13.72
CA SER A 329 -5.54 2.37 14.89
C SER A 329 -6.00 1.14 15.65
N THR A 330 -6.19 1.29 16.95
CA THR A 330 -6.82 0.27 17.81
C THR A 330 -8.29 0.62 18.06
N LYS A 331 -9.17 -0.38 18.02
CA LYS A 331 -10.62 -0.19 18.09
C LYS A 331 -11.22 -0.97 19.26
N ASP A 332 -12.31 -0.47 19.82
CA ASP A 332 -13.18 -1.26 20.69
C ASP A 332 -13.98 -2.25 19.84
N PRO A 333 -13.73 -3.58 19.96
CA PRO A 333 -14.42 -4.57 19.13
C PRO A 333 -15.93 -4.57 19.35
N ARG A 334 -16.42 -4.04 20.47
CA ARG A 334 -17.86 -3.99 20.80
C ARG A 334 -18.60 -2.98 19.92
N THR A 335 -17.92 -1.93 19.45
CA THR A 335 -18.59 -0.76 18.86
C THR A 335 -17.96 -0.23 17.56
N GLY A 336 -16.70 -0.58 17.28
CA GLY A 336 -15.90 0.07 16.24
C GLY A 336 -15.35 1.45 16.68
N GLU A 337 -15.45 1.81 17.95
CA GLU A 337 -14.86 3.05 18.45
C GLU A 337 -13.33 2.99 18.35
N ILE A 338 -12.73 3.94 17.64
CA ILE A 338 -11.28 4.12 17.65
C ILE A 338 -10.89 4.65 19.03
N LEU A 339 -10.04 3.90 19.71
CA LEU A 339 -9.56 4.22 21.04
C LEU A 339 -8.21 4.91 20.97
N ASP A 340 -7.34 4.48 20.06
CA ASP A 340 -5.99 4.97 19.89
C ASP A 340 -5.55 4.87 18.42
N ALA A 341 -4.65 5.75 17.97
CA ALA A 341 -4.14 5.72 16.61
C ALA A 341 -2.75 6.36 16.53
N ASP A 342 -1.81 5.66 15.90
CA ASP A 342 -0.41 6.08 15.89
C ASP A 342 0.17 6.05 14.48
N ILE A 343 0.24 7.23 13.89
CA ILE A 343 0.80 7.41 12.55
C ILE A 343 2.31 7.20 12.63
N GLY A 344 2.81 6.17 11.93
CA GLY A 344 4.24 5.95 11.76
C GLY A 344 4.71 6.66 10.50
N MET A 345 5.66 7.59 10.61
CA MET A 345 6.28 8.27 9.46
C MET A 345 7.80 8.07 9.49
N SER A 346 8.33 7.44 8.44
CA SER A 346 9.78 7.24 8.32
C SER A 346 10.51 8.52 7.89
N ASP A 347 11.79 8.60 8.20
CA ASP A 347 12.62 9.80 8.03
C ASP A 347 12.98 10.17 6.58
N VAL A 348 12.57 9.33 5.63
CA VAL A 348 12.74 9.56 4.20
C VAL A 348 12.09 10.86 3.70
N PHE A 349 11.16 11.47 4.44
CA PHE A 349 10.67 12.80 4.08
C PHE A 349 11.68 13.91 4.41
N GLY A 350 12.48 13.71 5.46
CA GLY A 350 13.47 14.68 5.91
C GLY A 350 14.86 14.49 5.31
N ARG A 351 15.25 13.23 5.08
CA ARG A 351 16.52 12.84 4.44
C ARG A 351 16.31 12.31 3.02
N GLY A 352 15.25 11.54 2.78
CA GLY A 352 15.00 10.78 1.55
C GLY A 352 14.74 11.58 0.28
N THR A 353 14.15 12.77 0.39
CA THR A 353 14.04 13.74 -0.72
C THR A 353 15.42 14.11 -1.31
N ARG A 354 16.49 13.99 -0.50
CA ARG A 354 17.90 14.16 -0.92
C ARG A 354 18.63 12.81 -1.05
N ARG A 355 18.27 11.79 -0.24
CA ARG A 355 18.90 10.45 -0.18
C ARG A 355 18.66 9.60 -1.43
N LEU A 356 17.46 9.61 -2.01
CA LEU A 356 17.22 8.93 -3.30
C LEU A 356 18.00 9.59 -4.45
N ALA A 357 18.47 10.82 -4.22
CA ALA A 357 19.39 11.51 -5.10
C ALA A 357 20.87 11.31 -4.72
N THR A 358 21.25 10.53 -3.71
CA THR A 358 22.68 10.33 -3.32
C THR A 358 23.09 8.91 -2.87
N ASP A 359 22.29 8.17 -2.10
CA ASP A 359 22.82 7.07 -1.26
C ASP A 359 22.38 5.65 -1.63
N ASP A 360 21.25 5.47 -2.35
CA ASP A 360 20.75 4.11 -2.61
C ASP A 360 21.43 3.46 -3.82
N VAL A 361 22.09 2.32 -3.57
CA VAL A 361 22.45 1.38 -4.63
C VAL A 361 21.18 0.74 -5.14
N LEU A 362 20.80 1.09 -6.37
CA LEU A 362 19.68 0.47 -7.06
C LEU A 362 19.93 -1.06 -7.13
N PRO A 363 19.01 -1.91 -6.65
CA PRO A 363 19.23 -3.35 -6.62
C PRO A 363 19.60 -3.87 -8.02
N THR A 364 20.51 -4.83 -8.07
CA THR A 364 20.93 -5.57 -9.27
C THR A 364 19.82 -6.47 -9.88
N GLN A 365 18.59 -6.36 -9.36
CA GLN A 365 17.45 -7.16 -9.79
C GLN A 365 16.73 -6.49 -10.98
N PRO A 366 16.14 -7.27 -11.90
CA PRO A 366 15.31 -6.72 -12.95
C PRO A 366 14.21 -5.84 -12.35
N LEU A 367 13.91 -4.70 -12.98
CA LEU A 367 12.83 -3.75 -12.67
C LEU A 367 11.41 -4.38 -12.57
N GLY A 368 11.27 -5.71 -12.66
CA GLY A 368 10.04 -6.48 -12.54
C GLY A 368 9.85 -7.26 -11.22
N THR A 369 10.77 -7.20 -10.24
CA THR A 369 10.65 -7.96 -8.98
C THR A 369 10.58 -7.11 -7.71
N GLN A 370 10.23 -5.82 -7.81
CA GLN A 370 9.84 -5.03 -6.62
C GLN A 370 8.42 -5.42 -6.15
N THR A 371 8.28 -6.65 -5.67
CA THR A 371 7.14 -7.08 -4.84
C THR A 371 7.58 -7.37 -3.41
N SER A 372 8.79 -6.98 -3.00
CA SER A 372 9.29 -7.22 -1.63
C SER A 372 8.53 -6.43 -0.56
N TRP A 373 7.86 -5.33 -0.91
CA TRP A 373 6.95 -4.62 0.00
C TRP A 373 5.55 -5.25 0.06
N GLN A 374 5.17 -6.05 -0.94
CA GLN A 374 3.88 -6.75 -1.00
C GLN A 374 3.96 -8.20 -0.50
N ALA A 375 5.15 -8.80 -0.41
CA ALA A 375 5.32 -10.23 -0.13
C ALA A 375 5.49 -10.61 1.35
N ALA A 376 5.50 -9.65 2.30
CA ALA A 376 5.58 -9.96 3.72
C ALA A 376 4.92 -8.87 4.59
N PRO A 377 3.58 -8.82 4.63
CA PRO A 377 2.93 -9.00 5.93
C PRO A 377 1.81 -10.06 5.94
N ALA A 378 1.46 -10.65 4.79
CA ALA A 378 0.27 -11.49 4.63
C ALA A 378 0.26 -12.79 5.46
N ALA A 379 1.35 -13.14 6.16
CA ALA A 379 1.43 -14.40 6.88
C ALA A 379 1.14 -14.30 8.38
N HIS A 380 1.28 -13.14 9.05
CA HIS A 380 1.12 -13.07 10.52
C HIS A 380 0.58 -11.74 11.10
N SER A 381 0.14 -10.77 10.31
CA SER A 381 -0.87 -9.83 10.82
C SER A 381 -2.24 -10.49 10.64
N HIS A 382 -3.10 -10.44 11.66
CA HIS A 382 -4.52 -10.70 11.45
C HIS A 382 -4.95 -9.87 10.24
N ALA A 383 -5.62 -10.49 9.28
CA ALA A 383 -5.96 -9.93 7.96
C ALA A 383 -6.90 -8.70 7.97
N ASP A 384 -6.99 -7.99 9.10
CA ASP A 384 -8.00 -6.99 9.42
C ASP A 384 -7.47 -5.54 9.44
N ASP A 385 -6.16 -5.29 9.33
CA ASP A 385 -5.60 -3.92 9.33
C ASP A 385 -5.03 -3.52 7.95
N GLU A 386 -5.94 -3.31 6.99
CA GLU A 386 -5.68 -2.85 5.62
C GLU A 386 -4.77 -1.60 5.56
N ALA A 387 -4.79 -0.73 6.59
CA ALA A 387 -3.93 0.45 6.70
C ALA A 387 -2.42 0.10 6.70
N GLN A 388 -2.05 -1.12 7.10
CA GLN A 388 -0.65 -1.59 7.10
C GLN A 388 -0.10 -1.88 5.70
N HIS A 389 -0.96 -1.88 4.68
CA HIS A 389 -0.56 -2.02 3.27
C HIS A 389 -0.35 -0.65 2.57
N CYS A 390 -0.40 0.46 3.31
CA CYS A 390 -0.16 1.79 2.75
C CYS A 390 1.30 1.93 2.27
N SER A 391 1.47 2.29 0.98
CA SER A 391 2.75 2.65 0.38
C SER A 391 2.76 4.09 -0.17
N TYR A 392 1.76 4.91 0.16
CA TYR A 392 1.57 6.24 -0.44
C TYR A 392 2.82 7.11 -0.28
N ALA A 393 3.38 7.12 0.92
CA ALA A 393 4.62 7.79 1.26
C ALA A 393 5.77 7.45 0.30
N ALA A 394 6.01 6.15 0.08
CA ALA A 394 7.07 5.67 -0.82
C ALA A 394 6.85 6.18 -2.24
N ASP A 395 5.60 6.13 -2.70
CA ASP A 395 5.23 6.57 -4.05
C ASP A 395 5.35 8.09 -4.21
N GLN A 396 4.91 8.89 -3.23
CA GLN A 396 5.08 10.35 -3.21
C GLN A 396 6.56 10.74 -3.26
N ILE A 397 7.42 10.06 -2.50
CA ILE A 397 8.85 10.33 -2.50
C ILE A 397 9.48 10.04 -3.86
N ALA A 398 9.06 8.95 -4.51
CA ALA A 398 9.60 8.59 -5.80
C ALA A 398 9.07 9.51 -6.93
N GLU A 399 7.82 9.98 -6.84
CA GLU A 399 7.30 11.08 -7.66
C GLU A 399 8.04 12.40 -7.40
N PHE A 400 8.39 12.70 -6.15
CA PHE A 400 9.19 13.86 -5.77
C PHE A 400 10.53 13.86 -6.50
N GLY A 401 11.25 12.74 -6.50
CA GLY A 401 12.54 12.62 -7.20
C GLY A 401 12.43 12.95 -8.69
N PHE A 402 11.45 12.34 -9.37
CA PHE A 402 11.17 12.62 -10.78
C PHE A 402 10.81 14.10 -11.02
N ALA A 403 9.88 14.63 -10.23
CA ALA A 403 9.39 16.00 -10.34
C ALA A 403 10.52 17.01 -10.12
N HIS A 404 11.29 16.82 -9.07
CA HIS A 404 12.36 17.71 -8.67
C HIS A 404 13.48 17.74 -9.71
N ASP A 405 13.92 16.57 -10.22
CA ASP A 405 14.90 16.51 -11.31
C ASP A 405 14.41 17.20 -12.58
N LEU A 406 13.16 16.94 -13.00
CA LEU A 406 12.59 17.56 -14.19
C LEU A 406 12.52 19.08 -14.04
N LEU A 407 12.01 19.58 -12.91
CA LEU A 407 11.85 21.02 -12.65
C LEU A 407 13.20 21.73 -12.52
N ALA A 408 14.16 21.13 -11.83
CA ALA A 408 15.49 21.70 -11.69
C ALA A 408 16.21 21.79 -13.04
N LEU A 409 16.11 20.75 -13.88
CA LEU A 409 16.68 20.74 -15.22
C LEU A 409 15.94 21.63 -16.22
N ARG A 410 14.65 21.90 -15.98
CA ARG A 410 13.82 22.73 -16.84
C ARG A 410 13.93 24.21 -16.53
N ASP A 411 13.87 24.52 -15.25
CA ASP A 411 13.61 25.86 -14.75
C ASP A 411 14.80 26.42 -13.95
N GLY A 412 15.91 25.67 -13.83
CA GLY A 412 17.12 26.10 -13.13
C GLY A 412 16.97 26.13 -11.61
N GLN A 413 15.99 25.41 -11.06
CA GLN A 413 15.78 25.35 -9.61
C GLN A 413 16.92 24.60 -8.92
N SER A 414 17.30 25.07 -7.72
CA SER A 414 18.27 24.37 -6.88
C SER A 414 17.60 23.19 -6.16
N PHE A 415 18.11 21.97 -6.36
CA PHE A 415 18.74 21.19 -5.29
C PHE A 415 18.08 21.31 -3.93
N ASP A 416 18.71 22.18 -3.16
CA ASP A 416 18.45 22.41 -1.76
C ASP A 416 17.82 23.78 -1.54
N GLY A 417 17.28 24.36 -2.61
CA GLY A 417 16.73 25.70 -2.62
C GLY A 417 15.35 25.78 -1.96
N PRO A 418 14.84 27.01 -1.78
CA PRO A 418 13.53 27.26 -1.18
C PRO A 418 12.38 26.52 -1.88
N ASP A 419 12.43 26.40 -3.22
CA ASP A 419 11.41 25.69 -4.00
C ASP A 419 11.36 24.19 -3.67
N ALA A 420 12.52 23.56 -3.48
CA ALA A 420 12.64 22.15 -3.13
C ALA A 420 12.14 21.89 -1.71
N GLU A 421 12.51 22.76 -0.75
CA GLU A 421 12.02 22.69 0.61
C GLU A 421 10.51 22.93 0.67
N ALA A 422 9.97 23.90 -0.07
CA ALA A 422 8.54 24.15 -0.15
C ALA A 422 7.76 22.94 -0.68
N LEU A 423 8.28 22.27 -1.73
CA LEU A 423 7.68 21.04 -2.23
C LEU A 423 7.75 19.92 -1.18
N ALA A 424 8.88 19.74 -0.49
CA ALA A 424 9.01 18.71 0.55
C ALA A 424 8.01 18.94 1.70
N GLN A 425 7.81 20.18 2.12
CA GLN A 425 6.81 20.55 3.13
C GLN A 425 5.38 20.25 2.64
N ALA A 426 5.08 20.52 1.36
CA ALA A 426 3.79 20.21 0.76
C ALA A 426 3.52 18.69 0.72
N VAL A 427 4.53 17.88 0.40
CA VAL A 427 4.44 16.42 0.39
C VAL A 427 4.22 15.86 1.79
N ILE A 428 4.93 16.39 2.80
CA ILE A 428 4.70 16.01 4.19
C ILE A 428 3.26 16.33 4.60
N LYS A 429 2.76 17.52 4.23
CA LYS A 429 1.36 17.87 4.49
C LYS A 429 0.40 16.88 3.83
N ASP A 430 0.60 16.55 2.55
CA ASP A 430 -0.24 15.60 1.78
C ASP A 430 -0.27 14.22 2.44
N VAL A 431 0.90 13.65 2.71
CA VAL A 431 1.02 12.34 3.37
C VAL A 431 0.39 12.35 4.75
N VAL A 432 0.60 13.42 5.54
CA VAL A 432 -0.02 13.50 6.88
C VAL A 432 -1.55 13.64 6.78
N MET A 433 -2.08 14.39 5.80
CA MET A 433 -3.53 14.42 5.56
C MET A 433 -4.07 13.01 5.26
N HIS A 434 -3.37 12.24 4.42
CA HIS A 434 -3.70 10.87 4.07
C HIS A 434 -3.70 9.92 5.28
N GLU A 435 -2.61 9.89 6.04
CA GLU A 435 -2.50 9.01 7.21
C GLU A 435 -3.52 9.40 8.31
N VAL A 436 -3.79 10.70 8.48
CA VAL A 436 -4.86 11.14 9.38
C VAL A 436 -6.22 10.63 8.90
N GLY A 437 -6.48 10.61 7.59
CA GLY A 437 -7.68 10.00 7.02
C GLY A 437 -7.85 8.52 7.44
N HIS A 438 -6.79 7.72 7.39
CA HIS A 438 -6.82 6.34 7.90
C HIS A 438 -7.15 6.27 9.39
N THR A 439 -6.53 7.12 10.21
CA THR A 439 -6.82 7.18 11.66
C THR A 439 -8.19 7.77 11.99
N LEU A 440 -8.86 8.42 11.05
CA LEU A 440 -10.27 8.82 11.14
C LEU A 440 -11.22 7.73 10.63
N GLY A 441 -10.70 6.61 10.13
CA GLY A 441 -11.45 5.44 9.71
C GLY A 441 -11.69 5.33 8.20
N LEU A 442 -10.98 6.09 7.36
CA LEU A 442 -11.16 6.06 5.90
C LEU A 442 -10.22 5.06 5.21
N LYS A 443 -10.72 4.34 4.21
CA LYS A 443 -9.92 3.50 3.29
C LYS A 443 -9.33 4.34 2.16
N HIS A 444 -8.40 3.76 1.39
CA HIS A 444 -7.94 4.35 0.14
C HIS A 444 -9.08 4.55 -0.86
N ASN A 445 -8.96 5.57 -1.72
CA ASN A 445 -9.86 5.84 -2.83
C ASN A 445 -9.09 6.07 -4.14
N PHE A 446 -8.80 5.00 -4.87
CA PHE A 446 -8.02 5.00 -6.12
C PHE A 446 -8.78 5.47 -7.36
N ARG A 447 -10.01 5.99 -7.19
CA ARG A 447 -10.84 6.49 -8.28
C ARG A 447 -11.03 8.01 -8.22
N SER A 448 -10.57 8.65 -7.15
CA SER A 448 -10.93 10.03 -6.85
C SER A 448 -10.32 11.01 -7.85
N SER A 449 -9.09 10.76 -8.30
CA SER A 449 -8.36 11.60 -9.27
C SER A 449 -9.11 11.73 -10.61
N THR A 450 -9.88 10.70 -10.98
CA THR A 450 -10.59 10.59 -12.28
C THR A 450 -11.82 11.47 -12.40
N THR A 451 -12.07 12.31 -11.39
CA THR A 451 -13.25 13.18 -11.31
C THR A 451 -12.87 14.66 -11.34
N VAL A 452 -11.57 14.96 -11.37
CA VAL A 452 -11.02 16.31 -11.59
C VAL A 452 -10.60 16.44 -13.05
N THR A 453 -11.12 17.44 -13.75
CA THR A 453 -10.82 17.58 -15.19
C THR A 453 -9.39 18.06 -15.44
N GLN A 454 -8.83 17.68 -16.59
CA GLN A 454 -7.52 18.22 -17.03
C GLN A 454 -7.47 19.75 -17.09
N ALA A 455 -8.60 20.42 -17.32
CA ALA A 455 -8.70 21.88 -17.30
C ALA A 455 -8.61 22.44 -15.87
N GLN A 456 -9.30 21.82 -14.91
CA GLN A 456 -9.24 22.16 -13.50
C GLN A 456 -7.83 21.94 -12.91
N LEU A 457 -7.14 20.88 -13.30
CA LEU A 457 -5.75 20.63 -12.91
C LEU A 457 -4.79 21.74 -13.37
N LYS A 458 -5.14 22.50 -14.40
CA LYS A 458 -4.36 23.65 -14.89
C LYS A 458 -4.74 24.97 -14.22
N ASP A 459 -5.83 24.98 -13.45
CA ASP A 459 -6.31 26.14 -12.72
C ASP A 459 -5.76 26.12 -11.28
N LYS A 460 -4.83 27.03 -11.02
CA LYS A 460 -4.22 27.17 -9.70
C LYS A 460 -5.26 27.45 -8.62
N ALA A 461 -6.22 28.35 -8.85
CA ALA A 461 -7.23 28.70 -7.86
C ALA A 461 -8.14 27.50 -7.55
N TYR A 462 -8.47 26.69 -8.56
CA TYR A 462 -9.20 25.45 -8.35
C TYR A 462 -8.40 24.47 -7.48
N THR A 463 -7.16 24.17 -7.86
CA THR A 463 -6.34 23.16 -7.15
C THR A 463 -5.98 23.58 -5.72
N GLU A 464 -5.84 24.88 -5.44
CA GLU A 464 -5.63 25.38 -4.07
C GLU A 464 -6.91 25.30 -3.21
N ALA A 465 -8.09 25.37 -3.83
CA ALA A 465 -9.37 25.32 -3.11
C ALA A 465 -9.92 23.90 -2.93
N HIS A 466 -9.63 22.98 -3.85
CA HIS A 466 -10.25 21.64 -3.90
C HIS A 466 -9.24 20.49 -3.91
N GLY A 467 -7.95 20.77 -4.01
CA GLY A 467 -6.92 19.76 -4.24
C GLY A 467 -6.77 19.39 -5.72
N ILE A 468 -5.86 18.47 -6.01
CA ILE A 468 -5.65 17.88 -7.35
C ILE A 468 -6.49 16.62 -7.56
N SER A 469 -7.14 16.13 -6.50
CA SER A 469 -8.04 14.99 -6.47
C SER A 469 -9.19 15.28 -5.50
N ASN A 470 -10.33 14.62 -5.68
CA ASN A 470 -11.48 14.80 -4.79
C ASN A 470 -11.32 14.08 -3.44
N SER A 471 -10.20 13.40 -3.21
CA SER A 471 -9.85 12.78 -1.94
C SER A 471 -8.34 12.80 -1.72
N VAL A 472 -7.93 13.07 -0.48
CA VAL A 472 -6.54 12.83 -0.06
C VAL A 472 -6.22 11.35 0.06
N MET A 473 -7.22 10.46 0.06
CA MET A 473 -7.05 9.00 0.17
C MET A 473 -6.64 8.31 -1.14
N ASP A 474 -6.37 9.06 -2.21
CA ASP A 474 -5.91 8.55 -3.51
C ASP A 474 -4.38 8.60 -3.62
N TYR A 475 -3.78 7.70 -4.41
CA TYR A 475 -2.35 7.70 -4.70
C TYR A 475 -2.07 8.53 -5.95
N ASN A 476 -2.21 9.83 -5.81
CA ASN A 476 -2.10 10.75 -6.93
C ASN A 476 -0.67 10.83 -7.47
N ALA A 477 -0.53 10.83 -8.79
CA ALA A 477 0.72 11.27 -9.40
C ALA A 477 0.83 12.80 -9.36
N TYR A 478 2.04 13.35 -9.45
CA TYR A 478 2.20 14.81 -9.35
C TYR A 478 1.59 15.50 -10.59
N ASN A 479 0.95 16.64 -10.34
CA ASN A 479 0.35 17.49 -11.36
C ASN A 479 1.41 18.33 -12.11
N LEU A 480 2.40 17.64 -12.71
CA LEU A 480 3.49 18.27 -13.43
C LEU A 480 2.99 18.89 -14.74
N PRO A 481 3.22 20.19 -15.01
CA PRO A 481 2.85 20.80 -16.28
C PRO A 481 3.82 20.38 -17.39
N LEU A 482 3.32 20.19 -18.61
CA LEU A 482 4.19 20.18 -19.79
C LEU A 482 4.83 21.57 -19.97
N LYS A 483 5.93 21.65 -20.73
CA LYS A 483 6.55 22.94 -21.08
C LYS A 483 5.52 23.88 -21.71
N GLY A 484 5.34 25.06 -21.09
CA GLY A 484 4.39 26.09 -21.54
C GLY A 484 2.97 25.94 -20.98
N GLU A 485 2.65 24.87 -20.24
CA GLU A 485 1.41 24.79 -19.47
C GLU A 485 1.50 25.64 -18.19
N PRO A 486 0.36 26.19 -17.72
CA PRO A 486 0.32 26.92 -16.45
C PRO A 486 0.69 26.00 -15.28
N ARG A 487 1.35 26.57 -14.27
CA ARG A 487 1.65 25.86 -13.02
C ARG A 487 0.48 25.99 -12.04
N ALA A 488 0.06 24.86 -11.50
CA ALA A 488 -0.92 24.74 -10.42
C ALA A 488 -0.29 23.98 -9.24
N SER A 489 -1.08 23.61 -8.23
CA SER A 489 -0.60 22.77 -7.13
C SER A 489 -0.10 21.42 -7.66
N LEU A 490 1.08 20.97 -7.21
CA LEU A 490 1.68 19.70 -7.66
C LEU A 490 1.14 18.48 -6.92
N THR A 491 0.77 18.65 -5.65
CA THR A 491 0.26 17.65 -4.72
C THR A 491 -1.06 18.14 -4.10
N ASN A 492 -1.75 17.31 -3.31
CA ASN A 492 -2.91 17.79 -2.57
C ASN A 492 -2.46 18.74 -1.45
N THR A 493 -3.14 19.87 -1.34
CA THR A 493 -2.87 20.89 -0.29
C THR A 493 -4.06 21.11 0.63
N THR A 494 -5.22 20.50 0.33
CA THR A 494 -6.49 20.59 1.05
C THR A 494 -7.32 19.32 0.79
N LEU A 495 -8.38 19.13 1.58
CA LEU A 495 -9.37 18.05 1.38
C LEU A 495 -10.23 18.27 0.13
N GLY A 496 -10.62 17.18 -0.51
CA GLY A 496 -11.52 17.16 -1.66
C GLY A 496 -12.95 16.73 -1.30
N ALA A 497 -13.88 16.80 -2.27
CA ALA A 497 -15.32 16.60 -2.03
C ALA A 497 -15.69 15.26 -1.38
N TYR A 498 -14.97 14.19 -1.71
CA TYR A 498 -15.18 12.85 -1.15
C TYR A 498 -14.83 12.81 0.34
N ASP A 499 -13.75 13.47 0.76
CA ASP A 499 -13.30 13.47 2.16
C ASP A 499 -14.38 14.08 3.07
N TYR A 500 -14.98 15.21 2.66
CA TYR A 500 -16.10 15.83 3.38
C TYR A 500 -17.30 14.89 3.50
N TRP A 501 -17.62 14.15 2.44
CA TRP A 501 -18.77 13.24 2.41
C TRP A 501 -18.54 11.98 3.27
N ALA A 502 -17.34 11.40 3.23
CA ALA A 502 -16.97 10.27 4.06
C ALA A 502 -16.98 10.64 5.56
N ILE A 503 -16.52 11.84 5.92
CA ILE A 503 -16.64 12.37 7.29
C ILE A 503 -18.10 12.63 7.67
N GLU A 504 -18.92 13.16 6.76
CA GLU A 504 -20.36 13.33 7.00
C GLU A 504 -21.03 12.01 7.38
N TYR A 505 -20.78 10.94 6.62
CA TYR A 505 -21.36 9.64 6.90
C TYR A 505 -20.92 9.08 8.27
N ALA A 506 -19.63 9.15 8.57
CA ALA A 506 -19.06 8.56 9.78
C ALA A 506 -19.36 9.38 11.04
N TYR A 507 -19.37 10.71 10.98
CA TYR A 507 -19.30 11.56 12.19
C TYR A 507 -20.47 12.52 12.38
N LYS A 508 -21.34 12.72 11.40
CA LYS A 508 -22.49 13.63 11.57
C LYS A 508 -23.34 13.19 12.78
N PRO A 509 -23.64 14.10 13.74
CA PRO A 509 -24.55 13.81 14.83
C PRO A 509 -25.96 13.56 14.29
N LEU A 510 -26.52 12.38 14.57
CA LEU A 510 -27.82 11.94 14.08
C LEU A 510 -28.66 11.42 15.24
N ALA A 511 -29.97 11.68 15.20
CA ALA A 511 -30.91 11.11 16.16
C ALA A 511 -31.10 9.62 15.87
N ARG A 512 -31.18 8.79 16.93
CA ARG A 512 -31.14 7.34 16.81
C ARG A 512 -32.30 6.78 15.97
N GLU A 513 -33.46 7.39 16.10
CA GLU A 513 -34.70 7.03 15.41
C GLU A 513 -34.68 7.31 13.90
N SER A 514 -33.87 8.26 13.44
CA SER A 514 -33.76 8.66 12.03
C SER A 514 -32.42 8.33 11.39
N GLU A 515 -31.45 7.84 12.17
CA GLU A 515 -30.07 7.56 11.76
C GLU A 515 -30.02 6.70 10.49
N SER A 516 -30.74 5.58 10.46
CA SER A 516 -30.72 4.68 9.29
C SER A 516 -31.20 5.37 8.01
N ALA A 517 -32.25 6.20 8.10
CA ALA A 517 -32.81 6.89 6.94
C ALA A 517 -31.87 8.01 6.44
N GLU A 518 -31.27 8.76 7.37
CA GLU A 518 -30.35 9.84 7.03
C GLU A 518 -29.02 9.30 6.48
N LEU A 519 -28.49 8.19 7.01
CA LEU A 519 -27.32 7.52 6.44
C LEU A 519 -27.59 6.98 5.04
N ALA A 520 -28.76 6.40 4.80
CA ALA A 520 -29.16 5.97 3.47
C ALA A 520 -29.22 7.17 2.49
N ARG A 521 -29.71 8.33 2.95
CA ARG A 521 -29.73 9.57 2.17
C ARG A 521 -28.33 10.09 1.87
N ILE A 522 -27.43 10.11 2.86
CA ILE A 522 -26.03 10.51 2.67
C ILE A 522 -25.36 9.57 1.67
N ALA A 523 -25.48 8.25 1.86
CA ALA A 523 -24.84 7.28 0.98
C ALA A 523 -25.46 7.24 -0.44
N ALA A 524 -26.71 7.64 -0.62
CA ALA A 524 -27.34 7.77 -1.95
C ALA A 524 -26.62 8.79 -2.85
N ARG A 525 -25.88 9.74 -2.27
CA ARG A 525 -25.03 10.69 -3.00
C ARG A 525 -23.86 10.03 -3.73
N SER A 526 -23.62 8.73 -3.55
CA SER A 526 -22.61 7.95 -4.28
C SER A 526 -22.67 8.06 -5.82
N THR A 527 -23.78 8.57 -6.37
CA THR A 527 -23.96 8.82 -7.80
C THR A 527 -23.44 10.20 -8.26
N GLU A 528 -23.07 11.08 -7.33
CA GLU A 528 -22.41 12.36 -7.63
C GLU A 528 -20.99 12.09 -8.15
N PRO A 529 -20.60 12.63 -9.33
CA PRO A 529 -19.30 12.32 -9.94
C PRO A 529 -18.10 12.55 -9.02
N GLN A 530 -18.07 13.66 -8.27
CA GLN A 530 -16.99 14.02 -7.34
C GLN A 530 -16.87 13.09 -6.12
N LEU A 531 -17.81 12.16 -5.92
CA LEU A 531 -17.83 11.21 -4.82
C LEU A 531 -17.48 9.78 -5.27
N ALA A 532 -16.93 9.63 -6.48
CA ALA A 532 -16.52 8.33 -7.00
C ALA A 532 -15.56 7.62 -6.04
N TYR A 533 -15.76 6.31 -5.89
CA TYR A 533 -15.03 5.47 -4.94
C TYR A 533 -14.52 4.19 -5.59
N GLY A 534 -13.27 3.82 -5.33
CA GLY A 534 -12.69 2.52 -5.64
C GLY A 534 -11.59 2.18 -4.64
N ASP A 535 -11.64 1.00 -4.04
CA ASP A 535 -10.73 0.60 -2.96
C ASP A 535 -9.52 -0.21 -3.44
N ASP A 536 -8.70 -0.70 -2.52
CA ASP A 536 -7.52 -1.54 -2.79
C ASP A 536 -7.83 -2.76 -3.66
N PHE A 537 -8.97 -3.41 -3.41
CA PHE A 537 -9.39 -4.57 -4.20
C PHE A 537 -9.79 -4.13 -5.61
N ASP A 538 -10.54 -3.03 -5.75
CA ASP A 538 -10.89 -2.47 -7.06
C ASP A 538 -9.65 -2.06 -7.88
N GLN A 539 -8.56 -1.65 -7.22
CA GLN A 539 -7.30 -1.31 -7.86
C GLN A 539 -6.54 -2.55 -8.38
N GLY A 540 -6.73 -3.70 -7.74
CA GLY A 540 -6.10 -4.99 -8.08
C GLY A 540 -5.19 -5.57 -6.99
N VAL A 541 -5.31 -5.11 -5.73
CA VAL A 541 -4.56 -5.65 -4.58
C VAL A 541 -5.30 -6.84 -3.95
N GLY A 542 -4.57 -7.88 -3.52
CA GLY A 542 -5.07 -8.83 -2.53
C GLY A 542 -6.02 -9.95 -2.99
N GLY A 543 -6.23 -10.19 -4.30
CA GLY A 543 -7.15 -11.28 -4.71
C GLY A 543 -7.16 -11.68 -6.19
N LEU A 544 -8.17 -12.50 -6.55
CA LEU A 544 -8.44 -12.95 -7.93
C LEU A 544 -8.92 -11.80 -8.86
N TYR A 545 -9.35 -10.69 -8.27
CA TYR A 545 -9.73 -9.48 -8.97
C TYR A 545 -8.46 -8.73 -9.37
N ASP A 546 -8.16 -8.68 -10.68
CA ASP A 546 -6.88 -8.18 -11.19
C ASP A 546 -6.88 -6.69 -11.55
N GLY A 547 -7.82 -5.92 -10.99
CA GLY A 547 -7.92 -4.47 -11.22
C GLY A 547 -8.20 -4.14 -12.68
N PHE A 548 -9.36 -4.52 -13.21
CA PHE A 548 -9.68 -4.33 -14.64
C PHE A 548 -10.47 -3.06 -14.94
N ASP A 549 -10.92 -2.29 -13.94
CA ASP A 549 -11.46 -0.94 -14.17
C ASP A 549 -10.29 0.03 -14.39
N PRO A 550 -10.17 0.65 -15.57
CA PRO A 550 -9.07 1.57 -15.84
C PRO A 550 -9.21 2.93 -15.14
N ARG A 551 -10.26 3.14 -14.33
CA ARG A 551 -10.44 4.35 -13.49
C ARG A 551 -10.03 4.14 -12.03
N SER A 552 -9.66 2.92 -11.64
CA SER A 552 -9.19 2.59 -10.29
C SER A 552 -7.71 2.26 -10.34
N ASN A 553 -6.85 3.28 -10.17
CA ASN A 553 -5.42 3.15 -10.32
C ASN A 553 -4.64 3.87 -9.21
N GLN A 554 -3.37 3.50 -9.09
CA GLN A 554 -2.39 4.35 -8.44
C GLN A 554 -1.62 5.12 -9.51
N ARG A 555 -1.21 6.34 -9.19
CA ARG A 555 -0.33 7.21 -10.01
C ARG A 555 -0.90 7.55 -11.39
N ASP A 556 -2.22 7.71 -11.48
CA ASP A 556 -2.83 8.50 -12.54
C ASP A 556 -3.22 9.89 -12.02
N LEU A 557 -3.74 10.74 -12.91
CA LEU A 557 -4.28 12.03 -12.53
C LEU A 557 -5.24 12.57 -13.59
N GLY A 558 -6.42 12.97 -13.13
CA GLY A 558 -7.44 13.65 -13.91
C GLY A 558 -8.42 12.72 -14.60
N ASP A 559 -9.48 13.31 -15.16
CA ASP A 559 -10.65 12.66 -15.76
C ASP A 559 -10.40 11.77 -16.99
N ASP A 560 -9.17 11.81 -17.52
CA ASP A 560 -8.71 10.92 -18.58
C ASP A 560 -7.32 10.33 -18.22
N PRO A 561 -7.29 9.18 -17.50
CA PRO A 561 -6.04 8.49 -17.17
C PRO A 561 -5.20 8.10 -18.41
N LEU A 562 -5.83 7.86 -19.56
CA LEU A 562 -5.13 7.57 -20.81
C LEU A 562 -4.45 8.83 -21.37
N ALA A 563 -5.09 10.00 -21.30
CA ALA A 563 -4.44 11.28 -21.62
C ALA A 563 -3.27 11.57 -20.68
N TYR A 564 -3.45 11.31 -19.38
CA TYR A 564 -2.37 11.46 -18.41
C TYR A 564 -1.18 10.54 -18.71
N ALA A 565 -1.43 9.28 -19.07
CA ALA A 565 -0.37 8.36 -19.45
C ALA A 565 0.47 8.86 -20.64
N LYS A 566 -0.19 9.44 -21.66
CA LYS A 566 0.50 10.09 -22.79
C LYS A 566 1.33 11.28 -22.31
N LYS A 567 0.80 12.08 -21.38
CA LYS A 567 1.53 13.20 -20.75
C LYS A 567 2.75 12.72 -19.98
N ARG A 568 2.64 11.63 -19.22
CA ARG A 568 3.75 11.04 -18.45
C ARG A 568 4.88 10.54 -19.36
N LEU A 569 4.57 9.91 -20.49
CA LEU A 569 5.61 9.53 -21.48
C LEU A 569 6.35 10.76 -22.01
N LYS A 570 5.63 11.85 -22.35
CA LYS A 570 6.25 13.11 -22.79
C LYS A 570 7.15 13.74 -21.73
N LEU A 571 6.71 13.79 -20.48
CA LEU A 571 7.51 14.29 -19.36
C LEU A 571 8.78 13.45 -19.16
N SER A 572 8.68 12.13 -19.30
CA SER A 572 9.83 11.22 -19.20
C SER A 572 10.83 11.45 -20.34
N GLN A 573 10.34 11.65 -21.57
CA GLN A 573 11.18 12.00 -22.72
C GLN A 573 11.87 13.35 -22.55
N GLU A 574 11.16 14.36 -22.04
CA GLU A 574 11.76 15.66 -21.71
C GLU A 574 12.86 15.50 -20.66
N LEU A 575 12.61 14.73 -19.58
CA LEU A 575 13.61 14.45 -18.56
C LEU A 575 14.85 13.77 -19.17
N TRP A 576 14.68 12.75 -20.01
CA TRP A 576 15.80 12.07 -20.67
C TRP A 576 16.60 13.01 -21.56
N GLU A 577 15.95 13.89 -22.33
CA GLU A 577 16.64 14.87 -23.18
C GLU A 577 17.47 15.84 -22.32
N ARG A 578 16.91 16.34 -21.22
CA ARG A 578 17.57 17.29 -20.34
C ARG A 578 18.72 16.68 -19.54
N VAL A 579 18.51 15.49 -18.97
CA VAL A 579 19.55 14.76 -18.23
C VAL A 579 20.75 14.49 -19.14
N GLN A 580 20.50 14.14 -20.40
CA GLN A 580 21.56 13.88 -21.35
C GLN A 580 22.29 15.14 -21.78
N THR A 581 21.60 16.28 -21.97
CA THR A 581 22.19 17.53 -22.45
C THR A 581 22.95 18.30 -21.38
N ARG A 582 22.61 18.09 -20.11
CA ARG A 582 23.29 18.70 -18.97
C ARG A 582 24.74 18.25 -18.87
N LYS A 583 25.63 19.20 -18.57
CA LYS A 583 27.02 18.92 -18.21
C LYS A 583 27.13 18.81 -16.69
N PRO A 584 27.74 17.73 -16.15
CA PRO A 584 28.03 17.65 -14.73
C PRO A 584 28.98 18.78 -14.29
N GLU A 585 28.72 19.36 -13.12
CA GLU A 585 29.59 20.35 -12.49
C GLU A 585 30.48 19.69 -11.42
N ALA A 586 31.57 20.37 -11.05
CA ALA A 586 32.49 19.86 -10.02
C ALA A 586 31.79 19.78 -8.66
N GLY A 587 31.95 18.65 -7.96
CA GLY A 587 31.32 18.40 -6.65
C GLY A 587 29.94 17.75 -6.73
N GLU A 588 29.42 17.50 -7.93
CA GLU A 588 28.17 16.76 -8.09
C GLU A 588 28.35 15.26 -7.90
N ASP A 589 27.27 14.59 -7.46
CA ASP A 589 27.21 13.14 -7.43
C ASP A 589 27.22 12.56 -8.87
N PRO A 590 28.22 11.74 -9.23
CA PRO A 590 28.33 11.15 -10.57
C PRO A 590 27.23 10.14 -10.91
N LEU A 591 26.45 9.67 -9.95
CA LEU A 591 25.34 8.74 -10.14
C LEU A 591 23.99 9.43 -10.36
N ARG A 592 23.93 10.76 -10.28
CA ARG A 592 22.68 11.50 -10.35
C ARG A 592 21.90 11.25 -11.63
N SER A 593 22.54 11.43 -12.79
CA SER A 593 21.90 11.19 -14.09
C SER A 593 21.40 9.75 -14.24
N ARG A 594 22.13 8.77 -13.68
CA ARG A 594 21.71 7.37 -13.66
C ARG A 594 20.43 7.18 -12.84
N ARG A 595 20.37 7.73 -11.62
CA ARG A 595 19.18 7.61 -10.74
C ARG A 595 17.95 8.28 -11.35
N SER A 596 18.09 9.47 -11.91
CA SER A 596 16.98 10.16 -12.60
C SER A 596 16.39 9.30 -13.73
N ILE A 597 17.25 8.63 -14.50
CA ILE A 597 16.81 7.73 -15.58
C ILE A 597 16.09 6.51 -15.01
N VAL A 598 16.64 5.84 -14.01
CA VAL A 598 16.01 4.63 -13.45
C VAL A 598 14.65 4.94 -12.82
N GLU A 599 14.54 6.03 -12.07
CA GLU A 599 13.26 6.44 -11.48
C GLU A 599 12.22 6.77 -12.54
N SER A 600 12.61 7.45 -13.62
CA SER A 600 11.70 7.73 -14.73
C SER A 600 11.15 6.47 -15.40
N PHE A 601 11.97 5.40 -15.54
CA PHE A 601 11.51 4.11 -16.05
C PHE A 601 10.58 3.39 -15.07
N ARG A 602 10.83 3.52 -13.76
CA ARG A 602 9.95 2.98 -12.72
C ARG A 602 8.55 3.58 -12.83
N GLN A 603 8.45 4.92 -12.92
CA GLN A 603 7.17 5.63 -13.10
C GLN A 603 6.46 5.26 -14.42
N LEU A 604 7.23 5.15 -15.51
CA LEU A 604 6.68 4.76 -16.81
C LEU A 604 6.18 3.30 -16.82
N SER A 605 6.84 2.39 -16.09
CA SER A 605 6.37 1.01 -15.92
C SER A 605 4.99 0.96 -15.26
N MET A 606 4.73 1.81 -14.25
CA MET A 606 3.42 1.89 -13.60
C MET A 606 2.35 2.44 -14.54
N THR A 607 2.69 3.48 -15.30
CA THR A 607 1.85 4.03 -16.36
C THR A 607 1.48 2.96 -17.40
N ALA A 608 2.45 2.13 -17.80
CA ALA A 608 2.24 1.04 -18.76
C ALA A 608 1.24 -0.01 -18.25
N GLY A 609 1.27 -0.31 -16.95
CA GLY A 609 0.27 -1.15 -16.29
C GLY A 609 -1.14 -0.56 -16.35
N ASN A 610 -1.29 0.72 -15.99
CA ASN A 610 -2.60 1.41 -15.96
C ASN A 610 -3.23 1.48 -17.35
N VAL A 611 -2.47 1.88 -18.38
CA VAL A 611 -2.96 1.93 -19.77
C VAL A 611 -3.41 0.57 -20.27
N SER A 612 -2.70 -0.49 -19.87
CA SER A 612 -3.04 -1.85 -20.29
C SER A 612 -4.38 -2.35 -19.72
N LYS A 613 -4.92 -1.73 -18.66
CA LYS A 613 -6.25 -2.05 -18.11
C LYS A 613 -7.39 -1.68 -19.04
N TYR A 614 -7.21 -0.70 -19.95
CA TYR A 614 -8.26 -0.33 -20.91
C TYR A 614 -8.60 -1.47 -21.87
N VAL A 615 -7.64 -2.34 -22.20
CA VAL A 615 -7.83 -3.44 -23.16
C VAL A 615 -8.50 -4.63 -22.48
N GLY A 616 -9.72 -4.96 -22.90
CA GLY A 616 -10.56 -5.90 -22.16
C GLY A 616 -10.94 -5.40 -20.77
N GLY A 617 -10.86 -4.08 -20.55
CA GLY A 617 -11.27 -3.43 -19.31
C GLY A 617 -12.78 -3.39 -19.17
N ILE A 618 -13.24 -3.34 -17.93
CA ILE A 618 -14.67 -3.25 -17.59
C ILE A 618 -14.81 -2.18 -16.50
N TYR A 619 -15.64 -1.19 -16.75
CA TYR A 619 -16.08 -0.23 -15.76
C TYR A 619 -16.99 -0.92 -14.76
N VAL A 620 -16.66 -0.81 -13.47
CA VAL A 620 -17.43 -1.39 -12.37
C VAL A 620 -18.14 -0.29 -11.58
N GLU A 621 -19.42 -0.51 -11.30
CA GLU A 621 -20.21 0.39 -10.46
C GLU A 621 -20.88 -0.39 -9.32
N ARG A 622 -20.89 0.20 -8.12
CA ARG A 622 -21.59 -0.34 -6.95
C ARG A 622 -23.09 -0.07 -7.07
N VAL A 623 -23.78 -0.92 -7.83
CA VAL A 623 -25.22 -0.76 -8.10
C VAL A 623 -26.07 -1.20 -6.91
N VAL A 624 -26.74 -0.24 -6.28
CA VAL A 624 -27.74 -0.49 -5.23
C VAL A 624 -29.15 -0.34 -5.82
N PRO A 625 -30.00 -1.38 -5.77
CA PRO A 625 -31.37 -1.32 -6.28
C PRO A 625 -32.16 -0.12 -5.76
N GLY A 626 -32.79 0.63 -6.66
CA GLY A 626 -33.58 1.82 -6.33
C GLY A 626 -32.77 3.09 -6.02
N VAL A 627 -31.43 3.01 -6.00
CA VAL A 627 -30.56 4.16 -5.70
C VAL A 627 -29.59 4.45 -6.83
N THR A 628 -28.77 3.46 -7.21
CA THR A 628 -27.78 3.62 -8.27
C THR A 628 -28.38 3.12 -9.59
N PRO A 629 -28.60 3.98 -10.60
CA PRO A 629 -29.07 3.55 -11.90
C PRO A 629 -27.95 2.88 -12.71
N GLY A 630 -28.32 2.06 -13.69
CA GLY A 630 -27.38 1.54 -14.69
C GLY A 630 -26.92 0.10 -14.46
N GLN A 631 -25.82 -0.26 -15.09
CA GLN A 631 -25.27 -1.61 -15.10
C GLN A 631 -24.06 -1.69 -14.17
N ALA A 632 -23.93 -2.77 -13.41
CA ALA A 632 -22.79 -2.99 -12.51
C ALA A 632 -21.47 -3.20 -13.28
N PHE A 633 -21.56 -3.73 -14.51
CA PHE A 633 -20.42 -4.01 -15.36
C PHE A 633 -20.68 -3.43 -16.76
N LYS A 634 -19.81 -2.53 -17.20
CA LYS A 634 -19.84 -1.97 -18.56
C LYS A 634 -18.46 -2.13 -19.21
N PRO A 635 -18.32 -2.89 -20.31
CA PRO A 635 -17.07 -2.94 -21.05
C PRO A 635 -16.59 -1.55 -21.46
N VAL A 636 -15.27 -1.32 -21.41
CA VAL A 636 -14.66 -0.08 -21.91
C VAL A 636 -15.01 0.10 -23.39
N ASP A 637 -15.36 1.32 -23.79
CA ASP A 637 -15.81 1.58 -25.17
C ASP A 637 -14.72 1.21 -26.18
N ALA A 638 -15.10 0.54 -27.27
CA ALA A 638 -14.15 0.00 -28.26
C ALA A 638 -13.19 1.07 -28.84
N ALA A 639 -13.63 2.32 -28.96
CA ALA A 639 -12.79 3.43 -29.40
C ALA A 639 -11.64 3.71 -28.40
N GLN A 640 -11.95 3.74 -27.09
CA GLN A 640 -10.96 3.93 -26.03
C GLN A 640 -10.00 2.74 -25.94
N GLN A 641 -10.51 1.49 -26.04
CA GLN A 641 -9.65 0.31 -26.08
C GLN A 641 -8.64 0.36 -27.24
N ARG A 642 -9.11 0.71 -28.45
CA ARG A 642 -8.25 0.87 -29.64
C ARG A 642 -7.28 2.02 -29.51
N GLU A 643 -7.67 3.10 -28.85
CA GLU A 643 -6.79 4.23 -28.57
C GLU A 643 -5.66 3.84 -27.61
N ALA A 644 -5.97 3.12 -26.53
CA ALA A 644 -4.99 2.55 -25.62
C ALA A 644 -4.04 1.60 -26.36
N LEU A 645 -4.57 0.68 -27.19
CA LEU A 645 -3.74 -0.21 -28.02
C LEU A 645 -2.81 0.55 -28.96
N ARG A 646 -3.29 1.61 -29.63
CA ARG A 646 -2.44 2.44 -30.48
C ARG A 646 -1.33 3.12 -29.68
N PHE A 647 -1.66 3.71 -28.54
CA PHE A 647 -0.67 4.35 -27.68
C PHE A 647 0.37 3.35 -27.15
N ILE A 648 -0.06 2.16 -26.73
CA ILE A 648 0.85 1.07 -26.35
C ILE A 648 1.78 0.72 -27.52
N ALA A 649 1.23 0.46 -28.70
CA ALA A 649 1.98 0.03 -29.87
C ALA A 649 3.00 1.08 -30.34
N SER A 650 2.60 2.36 -30.43
CA SER A 650 3.46 3.42 -30.96
C SER A 650 4.29 4.15 -29.90
N GLY A 651 3.94 4.03 -28.62
CA GLY A 651 4.59 4.77 -27.53
C GLY A 651 5.41 3.89 -26.60
N LEU A 652 4.83 2.78 -26.11
CA LEU A 652 5.48 1.95 -25.08
C LEU A 652 6.26 0.78 -25.67
N LEU A 653 5.77 0.21 -26.77
CA LEU A 653 6.42 -0.91 -27.47
C LEU A 653 7.38 -0.45 -28.56
N ALA A 654 7.43 0.83 -28.89
CA ALA A 654 8.23 1.33 -29.99
C ALA A 654 9.64 1.71 -29.50
N SER A 655 10.70 1.12 -30.09
CA SER A 655 12.09 1.40 -29.69
C SER A 655 12.46 2.89 -29.85
N ASP A 656 11.89 3.56 -30.86
CA ASP A 656 12.14 4.96 -31.17
C ASP A 656 11.58 5.94 -30.13
N ALA A 657 10.69 5.48 -29.24
CA ALA A 657 10.22 6.27 -28.10
C ALA A 657 11.30 6.46 -27.02
N PHE A 658 12.40 5.68 -27.05
CA PHE A 658 13.44 5.62 -26.02
C PHE A 658 14.82 5.96 -26.59
N LYS A 659 15.12 7.26 -26.74
CA LYS A 659 16.36 7.72 -27.39
C LYS A 659 17.42 8.15 -26.38
N PHE A 660 18.58 7.49 -26.43
CA PHE A 660 19.75 7.83 -25.63
C PHE A 660 21.01 7.93 -26.49
N ARG A 661 21.83 8.96 -26.25
CA ARG A 661 23.08 9.21 -26.97
C ARG A 661 24.16 8.21 -26.50
N PRO A 662 24.88 7.54 -27.40
CA PRO A 662 25.95 6.61 -27.02
C PRO A 662 27.01 7.25 -26.12
N GLU A 663 27.36 8.51 -26.38
CA GLU A 663 28.36 9.25 -25.60
C GLU A 663 27.89 9.48 -24.16
N PHE A 664 26.59 9.73 -23.97
CA PHE A 664 26.01 9.87 -22.64
C PHE A 664 26.05 8.55 -21.87
N LEU A 665 25.70 7.43 -22.52
CA LEU A 665 25.74 6.11 -21.88
C LEU A 665 27.16 5.70 -21.50
N ALA A 666 28.14 6.03 -22.36
CA ALA A 666 29.56 5.78 -22.09
C ALA A 666 30.12 6.62 -20.93
N GLN A 667 29.48 7.74 -20.60
CA GLN A 667 29.86 8.61 -19.48
C GLN A 667 29.22 8.19 -18.15
N GLN A 668 28.29 7.23 -18.14
CA GLN A 668 27.65 6.81 -16.89
C GLN A 668 28.63 6.02 -16.03
N SER A 669 28.79 6.44 -14.77
CA SER A 669 29.61 5.72 -13.81
C SER A 669 28.94 4.41 -13.38
N LEU A 670 29.77 3.42 -13.02
CA LEU A 670 29.32 2.30 -12.20
C LEU A 670 28.88 2.82 -10.84
N ASP A 671 27.87 2.19 -10.27
CA ASP A 671 27.52 2.43 -8.88
C ASP A 671 28.60 1.80 -7.99
N TYR A 672 29.39 2.66 -7.34
CA TYR A 672 30.54 2.28 -6.53
C TYR A 672 30.38 2.64 -5.05
N ASN A 673 29.23 3.19 -4.66
CA ASN A 673 29.02 3.71 -3.30
C ASN A 673 29.07 2.60 -2.24
N GLU A 674 28.76 1.35 -2.62
CA GLU A 674 28.84 0.19 -1.72
C GLU A 674 29.74 -0.93 -2.25
N TRP A 675 29.97 -1.95 -1.40
CA TRP A 675 30.68 -3.19 -1.76
C TRP A 675 29.98 -3.95 -2.90
N GLU A 676 28.68 -3.75 -3.08
CA GLU A 676 27.94 -4.23 -4.24
C GLU A 676 28.15 -3.27 -5.41
N ARG A 677 28.73 -3.77 -6.51
CA ARG A 677 28.90 -2.99 -7.74
C ARG A 677 27.67 -3.14 -8.60
N GLY A 678 27.01 -2.02 -8.90
CA GLY A 678 25.93 -2.01 -9.90
C GLY A 678 26.46 -2.34 -11.29
N LEU A 679 25.68 -3.07 -12.09
CA LEU A 679 26.01 -3.29 -13.51
C LEU A 679 25.93 -1.96 -14.31
N PRO A 680 26.62 -1.86 -15.46
CA PRO A 680 26.44 -0.74 -16.38
C PRO A 680 24.95 -0.46 -16.66
N LEU A 681 24.58 0.81 -16.75
CA LEU A 681 23.19 1.21 -17.00
C LEU A 681 22.73 0.61 -18.34
N SER A 682 21.69 -0.22 -18.30
CA SER A 682 21.16 -0.88 -19.47
C SER A 682 19.77 -0.33 -19.81
N ILE A 683 19.74 0.62 -20.76
CA ILE A 683 18.48 1.12 -21.32
C ILE A 683 17.64 -0.01 -21.92
N PRO A 684 18.20 -0.99 -22.66
CA PRO A 684 17.41 -2.10 -23.16
C PRO A 684 16.70 -2.90 -22.06
N ASP A 685 17.36 -3.12 -20.92
CA ASP A 685 16.74 -3.89 -19.82
C ASP A 685 15.66 -3.07 -19.11
N ALA A 686 15.86 -1.76 -18.93
CA ALA A 686 14.85 -0.86 -18.38
C ALA A 686 13.62 -0.76 -19.29
N VAL A 687 13.81 -0.68 -20.61
CA VAL A 687 12.71 -0.69 -21.58
C VAL A 687 12.03 -2.05 -21.61
N SER A 688 12.79 -3.14 -21.56
CA SER A 688 12.25 -4.51 -21.48
C SER A 688 11.34 -4.67 -20.25
N ALA A 689 11.65 -4.04 -19.12
CA ALA A 689 10.77 -4.06 -17.95
C ALA A 689 9.44 -3.33 -18.17
N VAL A 690 9.46 -2.13 -18.77
CA VAL A 690 8.24 -1.38 -19.13
C VAL A 690 7.39 -2.17 -20.12
N GLN A 691 8.01 -2.70 -21.17
CA GLN A 691 7.33 -3.48 -22.20
C GLN A 691 6.81 -4.82 -21.66
N GLY A 692 7.60 -5.47 -20.81
CA GLY A 692 7.22 -6.71 -20.12
C GLY A 692 5.94 -6.52 -19.32
N ARG A 693 5.78 -5.40 -18.62
CA ARG A 693 4.56 -5.08 -17.86
C ARG A 693 3.32 -4.94 -18.73
N VAL A 694 3.45 -4.38 -19.93
CA VAL A 694 2.37 -4.37 -20.94
C VAL A 694 2.03 -5.80 -21.37
N LEU A 695 3.05 -6.57 -21.75
CA LEU A 695 2.87 -7.93 -22.25
C LEU A 695 2.26 -8.85 -21.19
N ASP A 696 2.68 -8.74 -19.92
CA ASP A 696 2.14 -9.50 -18.79
C ASP A 696 0.62 -9.29 -18.67
N ARG A 697 0.14 -8.05 -18.80
CA ARG A 697 -1.30 -7.75 -18.74
C ARG A 697 -2.04 -8.23 -19.98
N LEU A 698 -1.59 -7.83 -21.17
CA LEU A 698 -2.32 -8.06 -22.43
C LEU A 698 -2.33 -9.53 -22.87
N LEU A 699 -1.29 -10.29 -22.50
CA LEU A 699 -1.20 -11.74 -22.76
C LEU A 699 -1.64 -12.58 -21.56
N SER A 700 -2.17 -11.99 -20.49
CA SER A 700 -2.67 -12.76 -19.36
C SER A 700 -3.94 -13.56 -19.71
N PRO A 701 -4.15 -14.72 -19.07
CA PRO A 701 -5.40 -15.47 -19.17
C PRO A 701 -6.63 -14.64 -18.78
N ASN A 702 -6.51 -13.75 -17.80
CA ASN A 702 -7.63 -12.92 -17.34
C ASN A 702 -8.08 -11.91 -18.40
N THR A 703 -7.14 -11.23 -19.07
CA THR A 703 -7.47 -10.31 -20.17
C THR A 703 -8.10 -11.08 -21.35
N ALA A 704 -7.56 -12.25 -21.68
CA ALA A 704 -8.12 -13.09 -22.74
C ALA A 704 -9.57 -13.50 -22.41
N ARG A 705 -9.82 -13.94 -21.17
CA ARG A 705 -11.15 -14.29 -20.68
C ARG A 705 -12.12 -13.13 -20.79
N ARG A 706 -11.75 -11.93 -20.31
CA ARG A 706 -12.62 -10.75 -20.40
C ARG A 706 -12.93 -10.37 -21.84
N LEU A 707 -11.97 -10.43 -22.76
CA LEU A 707 -12.19 -10.11 -24.18
C LEU A 707 -13.16 -11.09 -24.85
N ILE A 708 -13.19 -12.35 -24.42
CA ILE A 708 -14.12 -13.37 -24.88
C ILE A 708 -15.50 -13.18 -24.21
N GLU A 709 -15.53 -13.08 -22.88
CA GLU A 709 -16.76 -13.05 -22.08
C GLU A 709 -17.49 -11.71 -22.16
N GLN A 710 -16.83 -10.57 -22.37
CA GLN A 710 -17.50 -9.25 -22.41
C GLN A 710 -18.62 -9.17 -23.45
N GLN A 711 -18.62 -10.03 -24.47
CA GLN A 711 -19.70 -10.10 -25.45
C GLN A 711 -21.04 -10.52 -24.82
N SER A 712 -21.02 -11.28 -23.72
CA SER A 712 -22.22 -11.67 -22.98
C SER A 712 -22.84 -10.51 -22.18
N LEU A 713 -22.09 -9.43 -21.97
CA LEU A 713 -22.57 -8.21 -21.31
C LEU A 713 -23.23 -7.23 -22.30
N LEU A 714 -23.22 -7.54 -23.60
CA LEU A 714 -23.63 -6.63 -24.66
C LEU A 714 -24.81 -7.20 -25.47
N THR A 715 -25.68 -6.31 -25.95
CA THR A 715 -26.72 -6.64 -26.93
C THR A 715 -26.12 -6.97 -28.30
N ASP A 716 -26.86 -7.68 -29.15
CA ASP A 716 -26.39 -8.06 -30.50
C ASP A 716 -25.91 -6.84 -31.32
N ALA A 717 -26.63 -5.71 -31.23
CA ALA A 717 -26.25 -4.47 -31.88
C ALA A 717 -24.94 -3.89 -31.34
N GLN A 718 -24.72 -3.97 -30.01
CA GLN A 718 -23.53 -3.48 -29.35
C GLN A 718 -22.31 -4.38 -29.57
N ARG A 719 -22.49 -5.69 -29.82
CA ARG A 719 -21.38 -6.62 -30.10
C ARG A 719 -20.64 -6.26 -31.39
N LYS A 720 -21.33 -5.68 -32.37
CA LYS A 720 -20.73 -5.30 -33.65
C LYS A 720 -19.70 -4.18 -33.44
N GLY A 721 -18.46 -4.44 -33.83
CA GLY A 721 -17.36 -3.46 -33.76
C GLY A 721 -16.64 -3.39 -32.41
N GLN A 722 -16.97 -4.29 -31.46
CA GLN A 722 -16.20 -4.45 -30.23
C GLN A 722 -14.80 -4.98 -30.49
N VAL A 723 -13.87 -4.66 -29.58
CA VAL A 723 -12.50 -5.18 -29.65
C VAL A 723 -12.52 -6.67 -29.34
N THR A 724 -11.92 -7.46 -30.22
CA THR A 724 -11.85 -8.92 -30.08
C THR A 724 -10.46 -9.36 -29.60
N LEU A 725 -10.37 -10.56 -29.03
CA LEU A 725 -9.08 -11.15 -28.67
C LEU A 725 -8.14 -11.26 -29.87
N ALA A 726 -8.66 -11.62 -31.04
CA ALA A 726 -7.90 -11.70 -32.28
C ALA A 726 -7.36 -10.32 -32.71
N GLU A 727 -8.15 -9.26 -32.58
CA GLU A 727 -7.72 -7.87 -32.85
C GLU A 727 -6.59 -7.45 -31.90
N VAL A 728 -6.71 -7.75 -30.61
CA VAL A 728 -5.69 -7.42 -29.60
C VAL A 728 -4.39 -8.16 -29.89
N TYR A 729 -4.42 -9.49 -30.02
CA TYR A 729 -3.20 -10.25 -30.25
C TYR A 729 -2.57 -9.92 -31.61
N GLY A 730 -3.39 -9.70 -32.65
CA GLY A 730 -2.90 -9.32 -33.98
C GLY A 730 -2.26 -7.94 -33.99
N THR A 731 -2.85 -6.97 -33.29
CA THR A 731 -2.28 -5.62 -33.13
C THR A 731 -0.97 -5.69 -32.36
N LEU A 732 -0.93 -6.46 -31.26
CA LEU A 732 0.25 -6.61 -30.43
C LEU A 732 1.39 -7.31 -31.19
N GLN A 733 1.12 -8.42 -31.86
CA GLN A 733 2.10 -9.11 -32.70
C GLN A 733 2.60 -8.19 -33.82
N GLY A 734 1.70 -7.48 -34.50
CA GLY A 734 2.07 -6.55 -35.56
C GLY A 734 2.96 -5.39 -35.08
N ALA A 735 2.77 -4.91 -33.85
CA ALA A 735 3.62 -3.89 -33.24
C ALA A 735 4.98 -4.45 -32.80
N VAL A 736 4.99 -5.61 -32.14
CA VAL A 736 6.21 -6.28 -31.67
C VAL A 736 7.11 -6.72 -32.83
N PHE A 737 6.53 -7.10 -33.96
CA PHE A 737 7.22 -7.63 -35.13
C PHE A 737 7.12 -6.70 -36.35
N SER A 738 7.02 -5.40 -36.13
CA SER A 738 6.78 -4.41 -37.20
C SER A 738 7.84 -4.44 -38.32
N GLU A 739 9.07 -4.83 -37.99
CA GLU A 739 10.20 -4.94 -38.89
C GLU A 739 10.09 -6.11 -39.88
N LEU A 740 9.28 -7.14 -39.58
CA LEU A 740 9.08 -8.26 -40.51
C LEU A 740 8.41 -7.81 -41.82
N LYS A 741 7.60 -6.73 -41.75
CA LYS A 741 6.97 -6.13 -42.92
C LYS A 741 7.96 -5.25 -43.69
N SER A 742 8.64 -4.32 -43.00
CA SER A 742 9.56 -3.37 -43.63
C SER A 742 10.84 -4.03 -44.18
N GLY A 743 11.27 -5.14 -43.58
CA GLY A 743 12.54 -5.79 -43.91
C GLY A 743 13.76 -5.01 -43.43
N GLY A 744 13.55 -4.08 -42.48
CA GLY A 744 14.62 -3.30 -41.88
C GLY A 744 15.43 -4.11 -40.87
N GLU A 745 16.56 -3.54 -40.46
CA GLU A 745 17.32 -4.04 -39.32
C GLU A 745 16.47 -4.04 -38.05
N ILE A 746 16.68 -5.05 -37.21
CA ILE A 746 15.97 -5.19 -35.93
C ILE A 746 16.94 -4.79 -34.83
N ASP A 747 16.71 -3.66 -34.15
CA ASP A 747 17.60 -3.18 -33.10
C ASP A 747 17.57 -4.07 -31.83
N ARG A 748 18.55 -3.89 -30.94
CA ARG A 748 18.69 -4.74 -29.72
C ARG A 748 17.44 -4.73 -28.83
N MET A 749 16.80 -3.58 -28.64
CA MET A 749 15.62 -3.44 -27.79
C MET A 749 14.43 -4.16 -28.42
N ARG A 750 14.24 -4.00 -29.73
CA ARG A 750 13.23 -4.73 -30.48
C ARG A 750 13.43 -6.24 -30.40
N ARG A 751 14.66 -6.72 -30.56
CA ARG A 751 14.98 -8.16 -30.39
C ARG A 751 14.65 -8.66 -28.99
N SER A 752 14.91 -7.85 -27.95
CA SER A 752 14.53 -8.17 -26.57
C SER A 752 13.01 -8.30 -26.41
N LEU A 753 12.26 -7.32 -26.92
CA LEU A 753 10.80 -7.33 -26.92
C LEU A 753 10.21 -8.57 -27.59
N GLN A 754 10.74 -8.95 -28.75
CA GLN A 754 10.30 -10.11 -29.50
C GLN A 754 10.53 -11.42 -28.72
N ARG A 755 11.65 -11.55 -27.99
CA ARG A 755 11.89 -12.69 -27.09
C ARG A 755 10.93 -12.70 -25.90
N GLU A 756 10.72 -11.56 -25.26
CA GLU A 756 9.79 -11.44 -24.13
C GLU A 756 8.34 -11.75 -24.52
N TYR A 757 7.93 -11.40 -25.75
CA TYR A 757 6.65 -11.79 -26.32
C TYR A 757 6.55 -13.32 -26.49
N LEU A 758 7.56 -13.96 -27.11
CA LEU A 758 7.53 -15.41 -27.31
C LEU A 758 7.58 -16.21 -26.00
N LYS A 759 8.27 -15.70 -24.98
CA LYS A 759 8.28 -16.30 -23.63
C LYS A 759 6.87 -16.39 -23.03
N ARG A 760 6.04 -15.35 -23.22
CA ARG A 760 4.64 -15.33 -22.74
C ARG A 760 3.72 -16.14 -23.65
N LEU A 761 3.94 -16.08 -24.95
CA LEU A 761 3.24 -16.92 -25.92
C LEU A 761 3.45 -18.41 -25.62
N GLN A 762 4.65 -18.81 -25.17
CA GLN A 762 4.92 -20.18 -24.74
C GLN A 762 3.95 -20.64 -23.65
N ALA A 763 3.71 -19.81 -22.64
CA ALA A 763 2.79 -20.11 -21.55
C ALA A 763 1.36 -20.29 -22.08
N GLN A 764 0.93 -19.44 -23.01
CA GLN A 764 -0.38 -19.57 -23.66
C GLN A 764 -0.51 -20.84 -24.49
N LEU A 765 0.54 -21.23 -25.21
CA LEU A 765 0.58 -22.43 -26.07
C LEU A 765 0.78 -23.74 -25.29
N ASN A 766 0.87 -23.70 -23.96
CA ASN A 766 0.95 -24.91 -23.15
C ASN A 766 -0.43 -25.57 -23.00
N ARG A 767 -0.63 -26.72 -23.68
CA ARG A 767 -1.88 -27.49 -23.65
C ARG A 767 -2.24 -28.02 -22.26
N SER A 768 -1.28 -28.42 -21.43
CA SER A 768 -1.56 -28.96 -20.10
C SER A 768 -2.21 -27.93 -19.16
N THR A 769 -2.00 -26.64 -19.44
CA THR A 769 -2.50 -25.53 -18.63
C THR A 769 -3.72 -24.86 -19.27
N ASN A 770 -3.71 -24.69 -20.60
CA ASN A 770 -4.70 -23.84 -21.30
C ASN A 770 -5.50 -24.57 -22.40
N GLY A 771 -5.11 -25.78 -22.80
CA GLY A 771 -5.72 -26.50 -23.92
C GLY A 771 -6.96 -27.32 -23.57
N ALA A 772 -7.27 -27.51 -22.28
CA ALA A 772 -8.36 -28.35 -21.78
C ALA A 772 -9.34 -27.59 -20.85
N THR A 773 -9.31 -26.25 -20.85
CA THR A 773 -10.01 -25.38 -19.89
C THR A 773 -10.86 -24.31 -20.59
N VAL A 774 -11.48 -23.40 -19.83
CA VAL A 774 -12.29 -22.23 -20.28
C VAL A 774 -11.54 -21.28 -21.24
N TYR A 775 -10.26 -21.53 -21.50
CA TYR A 775 -9.38 -20.72 -22.36
C TYR A 775 -9.13 -21.32 -23.77
N ALA A 776 -9.90 -22.33 -24.20
CA ALA A 776 -9.68 -23.03 -25.47
C ALA A 776 -9.68 -22.11 -26.72
N ASP A 777 -10.53 -21.07 -26.73
CA ASP A 777 -10.57 -20.09 -27.81
C ASP A 777 -9.32 -19.21 -27.82
N ALA A 778 -8.86 -18.77 -26.64
CA ALA A 778 -7.61 -18.02 -26.50
C ALA A 778 -6.41 -18.83 -26.97
N PHE A 779 -6.35 -20.12 -26.60
CA PHE A 779 -5.34 -21.06 -27.10
C PHE A 779 -5.40 -21.19 -28.62
N SER A 780 -6.59 -21.35 -29.19
CA SER A 780 -6.78 -21.55 -30.64
C SER A 780 -6.33 -20.33 -31.45
N ILE A 781 -6.71 -19.13 -30.99
CA ILE A 781 -6.31 -17.87 -31.61
C ILE A 781 -4.79 -17.68 -31.48
N ALA A 782 -4.22 -17.88 -30.29
CA ALA A 782 -2.78 -17.78 -30.07
C ALA A 782 -1.99 -18.75 -30.96
N ARG A 783 -2.45 -20.00 -31.09
CA ARG A 783 -1.83 -21.02 -31.97
C ARG A 783 -1.93 -20.63 -33.45
N TYR A 784 -3.07 -20.10 -33.89
CA TYR A 784 -3.24 -19.63 -35.25
C TYR A 784 -2.25 -18.49 -35.57
N GLN A 785 -2.15 -17.50 -34.69
CA GLN A 785 -1.23 -16.37 -34.87
C GLN A 785 0.24 -16.79 -34.79
N ALA A 786 0.60 -17.68 -33.87
CA ALA A 786 1.92 -18.30 -33.78
C ALA A 786 2.32 -18.98 -35.09
N THR A 787 1.38 -19.66 -35.75
CA THR A 787 1.63 -20.32 -37.05
C THR A 787 1.90 -19.30 -38.15
N GLN A 788 1.14 -18.19 -38.18
CA GLN A 788 1.39 -17.08 -39.12
C GLN A 788 2.74 -16.41 -38.87
N LEU A 789 3.05 -16.12 -37.60
CA LEU A 789 4.32 -15.52 -37.20
C LEU A 789 5.52 -16.38 -37.61
N ALA A 790 5.45 -17.71 -37.46
CA ALA A 790 6.51 -18.60 -37.91
C ALA A 790 6.79 -18.50 -39.42
N ALA A 791 5.75 -18.30 -40.23
CA ALA A 791 5.88 -18.09 -41.67
C ALA A 791 6.45 -16.70 -42.00
N GLU A 792 6.04 -15.66 -41.27
CA GLU A 792 6.57 -14.30 -41.40
C GLU A 792 8.06 -14.22 -41.05
N LEU A 793 8.47 -14.85 -39.93
CA LEU A 793 9.87 -14.94 -39.49
C LEU A 793 10.75 -15.62 -40.55
N ARG A 794 10.28 -16.75 -41.10
CA ARG A 794 10.97 -17.45 -42.18
C ARG A 794 11.19 -16.56 -43.40
N THR A 795 10.15 -15.81 -43.78
CA THR A 795 10.18 -14.93 -44.96
C THR A 795 11.12 -13.75 -44.72
N ALA A 796 11.11 -13.18 -43.52
CA ALA A 796 11.99 -12.07 -43.15
C ALA A 796 13.46 -12.50 -43.08
N ALA A 797 13.76 -13.66 -42.50
CA ALA A 797 15.12 -14.18 -42.39
C ALA A 797 15.81 -14.43 -43.76
N ALA A 798 15.00 -14.70 -44.79
CA ALA A 798 15.49 -14.91 -46.15
C ALA A 798 15.82 -13.62 -46.91
N ARG A 799 15.54 -12.43 -46.37
CA ARG A 799 15.77 -11.16 -47.08
C ARG A 799 17.27 -10.84 -47.19
N PRO A 800 17.74 -10.39 -48.36
CA PRO A 800 19.13 -9.95 -48.52
C PRO A 800 19.36 -8.63 -47.77
N GLY A 801 20.62 -8.35 -47.42
CA GLY A 801 21.01 -7.08 -46.80
C GLY A 801 20.88 -6.99 -45.27
N LEU A 802 20.29 -7.99 -44.60
CA LEU A 802 20.23 -8.05 -43.14
C LEU A 802 21.58 -8.44 -42.51
N SER A 803 21.89 -7.82 -41.37
CA SER A 803 23.02 -8.14 -40.48
C SER A 803 22.97 -9.59 -39.98
N LEU A 804 24.11 -10.11 -39.54
CA LEU A 804 24.19 -11.46 -38.97
C LEU A 804 23.35 -11.55 -37.70
N GLU A 805 23.36 -10.51 -36.87
CA GLU A 805 22.61 -10.42 -35.62
C GLU A 805 21.10 -10.51 -35.88
N THR A 806 20.59 -9.77 -36.87
CA THR A 806 19.18 -9.82 -37.24
C THR A 806 18.81 -11.20 -37.81
N LYS A 807 19.64 -11.77 -38.70
CA LYS A 807 19.38 -13.11 -39.27
C LYS A 807 19.40 -14.20 -38.21
N ALA A 808 20.41 -14.22 -37.34
CA ALA A 808 20.55 -15.19 -36.27
C ALA A 808 19.38 -15.08 -35.29
N HIS A 809 18.95 -13.87 -34.96
CA HIS A 809 17.79 -13.66 -34.12
C HIS A 809 16.49 -14.16 -34.76
N LEU A 810 16.22 -13.84 -36.02
CA LEU A 810 15.02 -14.31 -36.70
C LEU A 810 14.98 -15.85 -36.80
N ALA A 811 16.14 -16.48 -37.06
CA ALA A 811 16.28 -17.93 -37.05
C ALA A 811 16.02 -18.53 -35.65
N GLU A 812 16.62 -17.96 -34.60
CA GLU A 812 16.37 -18.34 -33.20
C GLU A 812 14.88 -18.28 -32.86
N LEU A 813 14.21 -17.17 -33.17
CA LEU A 813 12.79 -16.99 -32.88
C LEU A 813 11.92 -18.00 -33.65
N GLN A 814 12.26 -18.24 -34.92
CA GLN A 814 11.55 -19.21 -35.75
C GLN A 814 11.68 -20.63 -35.18
N ASP A 815 12.89 -21.02 -34.77
CA ASP A 815 13.15 -22.34 -34.19
C ASP A 815 12.42 -22.52 -32.86
N LEU A 816 12.50 -21.52 -31.99
CA LEU A 816 11.82 -21.49 -30.71
C LEU A 816 10.29 -21.60 -30.87
N LEU A 817 9.70 -20.84 -31.81
CA LEU A 817 8.27 -20.89 -32.10
C LEU A 817 7.84 -22.22 -32.72
N ASN A 818 8.64 -22.77 -33.64
CA ASN A 818 8.41 -24.11 -34.20
C ASN A 818 8.47 -25.19 -33.13
N ALA A 819 9.43 -25.09 -32.20
CA ALA A 819 9.53 -26.00 -31.07
C ALA A 819 8.28 -25.92 -30.18
N MET A 820 7.78 -24.72 -29.86
CA MET A 820 6.53 -24.54 -29.10
C MET A 820 5.32 -25.15 -29.82
N LEU A 821 5.18 -24.90 -31.12
CA LEU A 821 4.08 -25.43 -31.94
C LEU A 821 4.11 -26.96 -32.05
N LYS A 822 5.30 -27.58 -31.93
CA LYS A 822 5.55 -29.04 -31.94
C LYS A 822 5.50 -29.71 -30.56
N ALA A 823 5.96 -29.03 -29.50
CA ALA A 823 6.06 -29.55 -28.12
C ALA A 823 4.70 -29.97 -27.53
N THR A 824 3.61 -29.69 -28.24
CA THR A 824 2.23 -30.10 -27.95
C THR A 824 1.85 -31.50 -28.48
N LEU A 825 2.81 -32.29 -28.99
CA LEU A 825 2.64 -33.68 -29.47
C LEU A 825 3.18 -34.76 -28.52
N VAL A 826 3.22 -34.53 -27.21
CA VAL A 826 3.45 -35.63 -26.26
C VAL A 826 2.12 -36.34 -26.01
N ARG A 827 2.12 -37.64 -26.32
CA ARG A 827 0.97 -38.55 -26.42
C ARG A 827 0.05 -38.49 -25.19
N SER A 828 -1.25 -38.44 -25.52
CA SER A 828 -2.39 -38.85 -24.68
C SER A 828 -2.16 -40.19 -24.00
#